data_AF-A0A165D7S9-F1
#
_entry.id   AF-A0A165D7S9-F1
#
_cell.length_a   1.000
_cell.length_b   1.000
_cell.length_c   1.000
_cell.angle_alpha   90.00
_cell.angle_beta   90.00
_cell.angle_gamma   90.00
#
_symmetry.space_group_name_H-M   'P 1'
#
loop_
_entity.id
_entity.type
_entity.pdbx_description
1 polymer ?
#
loop_
_entity_poly.entity_id
_entity_poly.type
_entity_poly.pdbx_seq_one_letter_code
_entity_poly.pdbx_strand_id
1 'polypeptide(L)'
;MSDIKFHPVHEDIDGKPFDVFIAGSGPIGATYARLLVDRGYSVCMAEVGDVHDGLHPGAHQKNEIRYQKDIDSFVRVIQRPSSQFGEASITHGRNPMQKIFNNLGAAAITRCVGGMSTHWTCATPEFLKGVERPKIFPNDEVADDTEWKKLYEAARRLIGTSEHEFDRSIRHNTVLDALKNDPRFKDRGVEPIPLACHRINNGPYVHWHSAENIFGKDFFVKDPAPGKGVFRLLCNTLCTKLYESSGEIQLVEVRDLIKAMQGEKDIDFGIKAKVYVIAAGAIATPQILANSGFGGRRSQENDKNVLIPNLGKRIVEHPMAFCQIVLRQELASTRDLLREDTTLTTPQVDNVTSQEHPKWWRDAVAAHVEKFPHDPIKIPVQDPEPQVAIPVSKDFPWRAQIHRDAFSYGEASPLVDPRLVVDLRFFGMQKGVLENRIIFEDSFWDAYEMPQATFEYTPTPEFAKQATDMMNDMTNAAHVLGGYLPGSNPQFMTPGLSLHLGGSMRLGHKEEKSESVADYNSLVWDTKNLYVAGNGTIPTTFGANPTLTSMCFAIRSAYSINEYLKSSGTAAATESYSPSTSVPEKYKTPQKVGAQRVDVADSTIKPTPDEWLAWANVDDNRHKNLQGASTAVFVPYE
;
A
#
# COMPACT_ATOMS: atom_id res chain seq x y z
N MET A 1 3.15 38.55 -5.70
CA MET A 1 3.32 37.09 -5.54
C MET A 1 4.07 36.63 -6.76
N SER A 2 5.23 36.05 -6.50
CA SER A 2 6.38 35.85 -7.38
C SER A 2 6.09 34.99 -8.60
N ASP A 3 6.82 35.28 -9.67
CA ASP A 3 7.05 34.34 -10.75
C ASP A 3 7.60 33.03 -10.18
N ILE A 4 6.80 31.96 -10.16
CA ILE A 4 7.26 30.62 -9.79
C ILE A 4 8.40 30.26 -10.75
N LYS A 5 9.60 30.12 -10.19
CA LYS A 5 10.80 29.72 -10.93
C LYS A 5 10.68 28.24 -11.28
N PHE A 6 11.13 27.86 -12.48
CA PHE A 6 11.16 26.44 -12.84
C PHE A 6 12.27 25.73 -12.08
N HIS A 7 11.97 24.50 -11.65
CA HIS A 7 12.95 23.67 -10.98
C HIS A 7 14.12 23.35 -11.95
N PRO A 8 15.40 23.39 -11.50
CA PRO A 8 16.56 23.13 -12.35
C PRO A 8 16.57 21.75 -13.03
N VAL A 9 15.82 20.77 -12.51
CA VAL A 9 15.68 19.41 -13.07
C VAL A 9 15.27 19.38 -14.56
N HIS A 10 14.66 20.43 -15.11
CA HIS A 10 14.37 20.47 -16.55
C HIS A 10 15.64 20.53 -17.41
N GLU A 11 16.78 20.99 -16.87
CA GLU A 11 18.07 20.99 -17.57
C GLU A 11 18.50 19.57 -17.97
N ASP A 12 18.09 18.55 -17.22
CA ASP A 12 18.33 17.13 -17.54
C ASP A 12 17.62 16.65 -18.83
N ILE A 13 16.67 17.44 -19.33
CA ILE A 13 15.90 17.16 -20.55
C ILE A 13 15.88 18.37 -21.50
N ASP A 14 17.00 19.10 -21.58
CA ASP A 14 17.20 20.27 -22.46
C ASP A 14 16.20 21.42 -22.21
N GLY A 15 15.72 21.59 -20.97
CA GLY A 15 14.73 22.61 -20.61
C GLY A 15 13.31 22.30 -21.11
N LYS A 16 13.05 21.09 -21.62
CA LYS A 16 11.72 20.68 -22.08
C LYS A 16 10.82 20.29 -20.90
N PRO A 17 9.48 20.29 -21.06
CA PRO A 17 8.58 19.63 -20.12
C PRO A 17 8.84 18.13 -20.05
N PHE A 18 8.73 17.54 -18.86
CA PHE A 18 8.68 16.07 -18.73
C PHE A 18 7.44 15.50 -19.41
N ASP A 19 7.47 14.24 -19.82
CA ASP A 19 6.25 13.58 -20.29
C ASP A 19 5.31 13.36 -19.11
N VAL A 20 5.84 12.92 -17.96
CA VAL A 20 5.05 12.63 -16.77
C VAL A 20 5.71 13.17 -15.50
N PHE A 21 4.92 13.84 -14.67
CA PHE A 21 5.25 14.15 -13.28
C PHE A 21 4.51 13.19 -12.34
N ILE A 22 5.19 12.72 -11.28
CA ILE A 22 4.61 11.84 -10.25
C ILE A 22 4.89 12.42 -8.85
N ALA A 23 3.86 12.66 -8.05
CA ALA A 23 4.03 12.97 -6.62
C ALA A 23 3.89 11.69 -5.78
N GLY A 24 4.94 11.32 -5.05
CA GLY A 24 5.00 10.15 -4.18
C GLY A 24 5.71 8.96 -4.81
N SER A 25 6.63 8.37 -4.05
CA SER A 25 7.51 7.27 -4.48
C SER A 25 7.17 5.89 -3.88
N GLY A 26 5.99 5.78 -3.26
CA GLY A 26 5.47 4.50 -2.79
C GLY A 26 5.29 3.47 -3.92
N PRO A 27 4.86 2.23 -3.61
CA PRO A 27 4.77 1.15 -4.60
C PRO A 27 3.84 1.50 -5.78
N ILE A 28 2.83 2.35 -5.53
CA ILE A 28 1.91 2.79 -6.57
C ILE A 28 2.58 3.81 -7.51
N GLY A 29 3.27 4.82 -6.99
CA GLY A 29 4.05 5.77 -7.81
C GLY A 29 5.19 5.09 -8.57
N ALA A 30 5.87 4.13 -7.93
CA ALA A 30 6.89 3.28 -8.55
C ALA A 30 6.32 2.46 -9.72
N THR A 31 5.06 1.98 -9.63
CA THR A 31 4.38 1.27 -10.72
C THR A 31 4.24 2.16 -11.97
N TYR A 32 3.76 3.40 -11.81
CA TYR A 32 3.68 4.34 -12.93
C TYR A 32 5.06 4.62 -13.52
N ALA A 33 6.03 4.98 -12.67
CA ALA A 33 7.38 5.28 -13.12
C ALA A 33 7.95 4.12 -13.93
N ARG A 34 7.88 2.90 -13.38
CA ARG A 34 8.41 1.70 -14.03
C ARG A 34 7.84 1.49 -15.42
N LEU A 35 6.52 1.50 -15.54
CA LEU A 35 5.83 1.21 -16.79
C LEU A 35 6.07 2.29 -17.86
N LEU A 36 6.18 3.55 -17.46
CA LEU A 36 6.34 4.68 -18.37
C LEU A 36 7.81 4.86 -18.81
N VAL A 37 8.76 4.74 -17.88
CA VAL A 37 10.20 4.84 -18.19
C VAL A 37 10.65 3.69 -19.11
N ASP A 38 10.17 2.46 -18.88
CA ASP A 38 10.46 1.32 -19.76
C ASP A 38 9.94 1.52 -21.21
N ARG A 39 9.10 2.53 -21.46
CA ARG A 39 8.54 2.91 -22.78
C ARG A 39 9.16 4.16 -23.39
N GLY A 40 10.24 4.68 -22.81
CA GLY A 40 10.95 5.83 -23.36
C GLY A 40 10.47 7.19 -22.86
N TYR A 41 9.48 7.25 -21.96
CA TYR A 41 8.96 8.52 -21.45
C TYR A 41 9.88 9.13 -20.39
N SER A 42 10.04 10.45 -20.45
CA SER A 42 10.71 11.22 -19.41
C SER A 42 9.80 11.41 -18.20
N VAL A 43 10.27 11.00 -17.02
CA VAL A 43 9.49 10.98 -15.78
C VAL A 43 10.24 11.71 -14.66
N CYS A 44 9.60 12.72 -14.08
CA CYS A 44 10.06 13.39 -12.86
C CYS A 44 9.17 12.98 -11.69
N MET A 45 9.75 12.40 -10.65
CA MET A 45 9.08 12.00 -9.43
C MET A 45 9.53 12.88 -8.26
N ALA A 46 8.61 13.41 -7.47
CA ALA A 46 8.91 14.13 -6.23
C ALA A 46 8.45 13.31 -5.02
N GLU A 47 9.33 13.15 -4.03
CA GLU A 47 9.07 12.51 -2.75
C GLU A 47 9.40 13.48 -1.62
N VAL A 48 8.44 13.65 -0.70
CA VAL A 48 8.58 14.57 0.44
C VAL A 48 9.63 14.06 1.44
N GLY A 49 9.82 12.75 1.55
CA GLY A 49 10.86 12.15 2.39
C GLY A 49 12.17 11.89 1.65
N ASP A 50 13.13 11.33 2.40
CA ASP A 50 14.44 10.94 1.88
C ASP A 50 14.57 9.42 1.74
N VAL A 51 15.66 8.99 1.12
CA VAL A 51 16.09 7.60 1.04
C VAL A 51 16.62 7.12 2.40
N HIS A 52 16.17 5.94 2.84
CA HIS A 52 16.64 5.35 4.11
C HIS A 52 18.04 4.76 4.02
N ASP A 53 18.34 4.01 2.96
CA ASP A 53 19.67 3.49 2.68
C ASP A 53 20.13 3.95 1.28
N GLY A 54 21.30 4.58 1.21
CA GLY A 54 21.81 5.16 -0.04
C GLY A 54 22.21 4.13 -1.10
N LEU A 55 21.77 2.87 -1.01
CA LEU A 55 22.14 1.82 -1.96
C LEU A 55 20.92 1.23 -2.67
N HIS A 56 19.79 1.15 -1.97
CA HIS A 56 18.55 0.53 -2.44
C HIS A 56 17.36 1.47 -2.16
N PRO A 57 17.15 2.52 -2.98
CA PRO A 57 16.06 3.46 -2.76
C PRO A 57 14.70 2.77 -2.70
N GLY A 58 14.02 2.94 -1.57
CA GLY A 58 12.69 2.37 -1.32
C GLY A 58 12.70 0.90 -0.89
N ALA A 59 13.84 0.35 -0.48
CA ALA A 59 13.94 -1.02 -0.03
C ALA A 59 13.21 -1.30 1.29
N HIS A 60 12.82 -2.55 1.46
CA HIS A 60 12.19 -3.01 2.68
C HIS A 60 13.21 -3.06 3.83
N GLN A 61 12.99 -2.26 4.88
CA GLN A 61 13.94 -2.13 6.00
C GLN A 61 14.12 -3.45 6.77
N LYS A 62 13.08 -4.30 6.82
CA LYS A 62 13.11 -5.67 7.39
C LYS A 62 14.09 -6.62 6.67
N ASN A 63 14.64 -6.24 5.51
CA ASN A 63 15.66 -7.03 4.82
C ASN A 63 17.02 -6.98 5.52
N GLU A 64 17.24 -6.04 6.45
CA GLU A 64 18.45 -6.02 7.27
C GLU A 64 18.56 -7.28 8.14
N ILE A 65 19.73 -7.93 8.13
CA ILE A 65 19.96 -9.20 8.84
C ILE A 65 19.58 -9.10 10.33
N ARG A 66 19.78 -7.95 10.98
CA ARG A 66 19.45 -7.78 12.40
C ARG A 66 17.95 -7.93 12.66
N TYR A 67 17.09 -7.40 11.80
CA TYR A 67 15.64 -7.50 11.96
C TYR A 67 15.11 -8.89 11.66
N GLN A 68 15.80 -9.66 10.80
CA GLN A 68 15.43 -11.06 10.58
C GLN A 68 15.93 -11.99 11.69
N LYS A 69 16.96 -11.59 12.44
CA LYS A 69 17.41 -12.30 13.65
C LYS A 69 16.62 -11.91 14.90
N ASP A 70 16.10 -10.68 14.94
CA ASP A 70 15.29 -10.12 16.03
C ASP A 70 14.10 -9.35 15.44
N ILE A 71 13.07 -10.10 15.06
CA ILE A 71 11.87 -9.57 14.39
C ILE A 71 11.09 -8.59 15.27
N ASP A 72 11.12 -8.80 16.58
CA ASP A 72 10.40 -7.96 17.55
C ASP A 72 11.03 -6.55 17.65
N SER A 73 12.31 -6.39 17.30
CA SER A 73 12.94 -5.07 17.23
C SER A 73 12.45 -4.20 16.06
N PHE A 74 11.90 -4.79 15.00
CA PHE A 74 11.41 -4.05 13.83
C PHE A 74 10.16 -3.22 14.15
N VAL A 75 9.42 -3.57 15.21
CA VAL A 75 8.32 -2.76 15.76
C VAL A 75 8.73 -1.30 15.93
N ARG A 76 9.96 -1.03 16.40
CA ARG A 76 10.46 0.32 16.68
C ARG A 76 10.74 1.14 15.42
N VAL A 77 10.92 0.49 14.28
CA VAL A 77 11.03 1.15 12.97
C VAL A 77 9.66 1.65 12.53
N ILE A 78 8.62 0.88 12.83
CA ILE A 78 7.26 1.17 12.44
C ILE A 78 6.61 2.18 13.39
N GLN A 79 6.84 2.02 14.68
CA GLN A 79 6.25 2.88 15.71
C GLN A 79 6.80 4.31 15.62
N ARG A 80 5.87 5.27 15.63
CA ARG A 80 6.15 6.66 16.01
C ARG A 80 5.56 6.93 17.38
N PRO A 81 6.07 7.93 18.13
CA PRO A 81 5.49 8.31 19.41
C PRO A 81 3.99 8.59 19.23
N SER A 82 3.14 7.85 19.95
CA SER A 82 1.72 8.14 20.02
C SER A 82 1.53 9.49 20.68
N SER A 83 0.88 10.44 20.01
CA SER A 83 0.42 11.67 20.68
C SER A 83 -0.58 11.28 21.77
N GLN A 84 -0.23 11.52 23.04
CA GLN A 84 -1.13 11.26 24.17
C GLN A 84 -2.42 12.06 24.03
N PHE A 85 -3.55 11.43 24.32
CA PHE A 85 -4.88 12.01 24.27
C PHE A 85 -5.13 12.94 25.48
N GLY A 86 -5.82 14.06 25.25
CA GLY A 86 -6.30 14.98 26.30
C GLY A 86 -7.03 16.18 25.69
N GLU A 87 -7.96 16.77 26.44
CA GLU A 87 -8.69 17.98 26.04
C GLU A 87 -7.73 19.12 25.64
N ALA A 88 -8.21 19.93 24.70
CA ALA A 88 -7.46 20.86 23.88
C ALA A 88 -6.58 21.84 24.66
N SER A 89 -5.27 21.55 24.65
CA SER A 89 -4.24 22.57 24.54
C SER A 89 -3.58 22.44 23.16
N ILE A 90 -3.33 23.56 22.48
CA ILE A 90 -2.56 23.59 21.22
C ILE A 90 -1.09 23.33 21.58
N THR A 91 -0.75 22.06 21.81
CA THR A 91 0.61 21.63 22.12
C THR A 91 0.95 20.42 21.25
N HIS A 92 2.23 20.26 20.90
CA HIS A 92 2.77 19.05 20.26
C HIS A 92 2.11 18.64 18.92
N GLY A 93 1.70 19.60 18.07
CA GLY A 93 1.15 19.31 16.74
C GLY A 93 -0.28 18.74 16.73
N ARG A 94 -1.04 18.88 17.82
CA ARG A 94 -2.45 18.46 17.89
C ARG A 94 -3.34 19.29 16.96
N ASN A 95 -4.31 18.63 16.33
CA ASN A 95 -5.35 19.27 15.53
C ASN A 95 -6.54 19.69 16.43
N PRO A 96 -6.79 20.99 16.66
CA PRO A 96 -7.88 21.46 17.52
C PRO A 96 -9.27 21.26 16.90
N MET A 97 -9.36 21.02 15.59
CA MET A 97 -10.61 20.76 14.89
C MET A 97 -11.04 19.29 14.95
N GLN A 98 -10.13 18.40 15.37
CA GLN A 98 -10.41 16.98 15.46
C GLN A 98 -11.23 16.65 16.71
N LYS A 99 -12.46 16.18 16.48
CA LYS A 99 -13.27 15.57 17.54
C LYS A 99 -12.75 14.16 17.82
N ILE A 100 -12.62 13.80 19.10
CA ILE A 100 -12.02 12.53 19.52
C ILE A 100 -12.87 11.32 19.10
N PHE A 101 -14.19 11.42 19.21
CA PHE A 101 -15.11 10.28 19.09
C PHE A 101 -15.40 9.82 17.65
N ASN A 102 -15.11 10.64 16.64
CA ASN A 102 -15.30 10.31 15.23
C ASN A 102 -13.98 10.46 14.44
N ASN A 103 -12.86 10.13 15.09
CA ASN A 103 -11.52 10.19 14.52
C ASN A 103 -11.06 8.81 14.02
N LEU A 104 -10.19 8.80 13.01
CA LEU A 104 -9.28 7.69 12.75
C LEU A 104 -7.97 7.95 13.51
N GLY A 105 -8.02 7.78 14.84
CA GLY A 105 -6.97 8.23 15.76
C GLY A 105 -5.58 7.61 15.58
N ALA A 106 -5.47 6.50 14.86
CA ALA A 106 -4.21 5.85 14.53
C ALA A 106 -3.86 5.91 13.03
N ALA A 107 -4.66 6.59 12.20
CA ALA A 107 -4.31 6.81 10.81
C ALA A 107 -3.00 7.59 10.72
N ALA A 108 -2.07 7.12 9.88
CA ALA A 108 -0.73 7.68 9.77
C ALA A 108 -0.26 7.72 8.31
N ILE A 109 0.79 8.51 8.06
CA ILE A 109 1.47 8.62 6.77
C ILE A 109 2.97 8.40 7.00
N THR A 110 3.59 7.62 6.12
CA THR A 110 5.05 7.46 6.07
C THR A 110 5.61 8.31 4.94
N ARG A 111 6.60 9.15 5.27
CA ARG A 111 7.31 10.05 4.36
C ARG A 111 8.75 9.58 4.23
N CYS A 112 9.05 8.84 3.18
CA CYS A 112 10.36 8.33 2.81
C CYS A 112 10.28 7.81 1.38
N VAL A 113 11.42 7.66 0.70
CA VAL A 113 11.44 6.96 -0.57
C VAL A 113 10.92 5.53 -0.37
N GLY A 114 9.98 5.11 -1.22
CA GLY A 114 9.26 3.83 -1.11
C GLY A 114 8.03 3.84 -0.18
N GLY A 115 7.80 4.91 0.57
CA GLY A 115 6.63 5.08 1.43
C GLY A 115 6.40 3.91 2.41
N MET A 116 5.14 3.51 2.59
CA MET A 116 4.79 2.41 3.50
C MET A 116 5.33 1.04 3.07
N SER A 117 5.70 0.84 1.80
CA SER A 117 6.27 -0.44 1.36
C SER A 117 7.64 -0.76 1.97
N THR A 118 8.29 0.23 2.60
CA THR A 118 9.54 0.02 3.33
C THR A 118 9.36 -0.79 4.62
N HIS A 119 8.14 -0.94 5.12
CA HIS A 119 7.84 -1.64 6.38
C HIS A 119 6.48 -2.35 6.42
N TRP A 120 5.78 -2.43 5.29
CA TRP A 120 4.52 -3.16 5.18
C TRP A 120 4.69 -4.67 5.42
N THR A 121 3.58 -5.37 5.60
CA THR A 121 3.57 -6.81 5.87
C THR A 121 3.64 -7.66 4.60
N CYS A 122 3.67 -7.01 3.43
CA CYS A 122 3.76 -7.63 2.11
C CYS A 122 2.57 -8.53 1.71
N ALA A 123 1.46 -8.51 2.46
CA ALA A 123 0.26 -9.26 2.07
C ALA A 123 -0.41 -8.64 0.83
N THR A 124 -0.51 -9.43 -0.25
CA THR A 124 -1.03 -9.01 -1.56
C THR A 124 -2.16 -9.93 -2.03
N PRO A 125 -3.31 -9.97 -1.33
CA PRO A 125 -4.47 -10.71 -1.80
C PRO A 125 -5.19 -10.03 -2.95
N GLU A 126 -5.91 -10.81 -3.73
CA GLU A 126 -6.89 -10.30 -4.70
C GLU A 126 -8.23 -10.03 -4.01
N PHE A 127 -8.97 -9.03 -4.48
CA PHE A 127 -10.33 -8.76 -4.00
C PHE A 127 -11.33 -9.76 -4.57
N LEU A 128 -12.20 -10.27 -3.70
CA LEU A 128 -13.23 -11.24 -4.08
C LEU A 128 -14.25 -10.65 -5.08
N LYS A 129 -14.42 -11.32 -6.22
CA LYS A 129 -15.44 -10.99 -7.24
C LYS A 129 -16.84 -10.97 -6.63
N GLY A 130 -17.59 -9.89 -6.87
CA GLY A 130 -18.98 -9.76 -6.43
C GLY A 130 -19.17 -9.44 -4.94
N VAL A 131 -18.06 -9.24 -4.20
CA VAL A 131 -18.09 -8.79 -2.81
C VAL A 131 -17.22 -7.54 -2.65
N GLU A 132 -15.92 -7.66 -2.95
CA GLU A 132 -14.94 -6.59 -2.76
C GLU A 132 -14.55 -5.91 -4.06
N ARG A 133 -14.42 -6.71 -5.14
CA ARG A 133 -13.83 -6.27 -6.40
C ARG A 133 -14.73 -5.23 -7.10
N PRO A 134 -14.24 -4.01 -7.39
CA PRO A 134 -14.96 -3.03 -8.18
C PRO A 134 -15.27 -3.54 -9.60
N LYS A 135 -16.30 -3.01 -10.23
CA LYS A 135 -16.61 -3.33 -11.63
C LYS A 135 -16.01 -2.26 -12.54
N ILE A 136 -15.04 -2.62 -13.36
CA ILE A 136 -14.48 -1.74 -14.41
C ILE A 136 -15.46 -1.71 -15.59
N PHE A 137 -16.03 -2.87 -15.95
CA PHE A 137 -17.02 -3.01 -17.02
C PHE A 137 -18.38 -3.47 -16.45
N PRO A 138 -19.26 -2.55 -16.02
CA PRO A 138 -20.45 -2.89 -15.24
C PRO A 138 -21.49 -3.68 -16.04
N ASN A 139 -21.47 -3.54 -17.37
CA ASN A 139 -22.41 -4.14 -18.30
C ASN A 139 -21.85 -5.38 -19.04
N ASP A 140 -20.61 -5.78 -18.75
CA ASP A 140 -19.97 -6.94 -19.39
C ASP A 140 -19.12 -7.70 -18.34
N GLU A 141 -19.76 -8.69 -17.70
CA GLU A 141 -19.13 -9.45 -16.63
C GLU A 141 -17.93 -10.29 -17.10
N VAL A 142 -17.95 -10.75 -18.36
CA VAL A 142 -16.85 -11.55 -18.93
C VAL A 142 -15.65 -10.66 -19.20
N ALA A 143 -15.86 -9.48 -19.78
CA ALA A 143 -14.80 -8.51 -19.97
C ALA A 143 -14.23 -8.01 -18.63
N ASP A 144 -15.09 -7.71 -17.65
CA ASP A 144 -14.68 -7.29 -16.30
C ASP A 144 -13.79 -8.34 -15.63
N ASP A 145 -14.22 -9.61 -15.64
CA ASP A 145 -13.45 -10.68 -15.01
C ASP A 145 -12.14 -10.94 -15.73
N THR A 146 -12.13 -10.85 -17.07
CA THR A 146 -10.92 -11.01 -17.88
C THR A 146 -9.93 -9.89 -17.59
N GLU A 147 -10.39 -8.63 -17.50
CA GLU A 147 -9.56 -7.47 -17.19
C GLU A 147 -8.90 -7.61 -15.81
N TRP A 148 -9.70 -7.92 -14.78
CA TRP A 148 -9.19 -8.06 -13.42
C TRP A 148 -8.16 -9.18 -13.27
N LYS A 149 -8.39 -10.35 -13.90
CA LYS A 149 -7.42 -11.46 -13.89
C LYS A 149 -6.07 -11.02 -14.42
N LYS A 150 -6.06 -10.28 -15.53
CA LYS A 150 -4.81 -9.82 -16.15
C LYS A 150 -4.13 -8.71 -15.36
N LEU A 151 -4.90 -7.78 -14.81
CA LEU A 151 -4.36 -6.73 -13.94
C LEU A 151 -3.73 -7.33 -12.67
N TYR A 152 -4.39 -8.30 -12.02
CA TYR A 152 -3.82 -8.98 -10.86
C TYR A 152 -2.59 -9.80 -11.22
N GLU A 153 -2.62 -10.54 -12.33
CA GLU A 153 -1.44 -11.27 -12.81
C GLU A 153 -0.25 -10.34 -13.05
N ALA A 154 -0.48 -9.21 -13.73
CA ALA A 154 0.54 -8.18 -13.95
C ALA A 154 1.05 -7.57 -12.65
N ALA A 155 0.15 -7.23 -11.71
CA ALA A 155 0.53 -6.67 -10.41
C ALA A 155 1.33 -7.66 -9.56
N ARG A 156 0.93 -8.94 -9.52
CA ARG A 156 1.64 -10.03 -8.83
C ARG A 156 3.05 -10.21 -9.38
N ARG A 157 3.20 -10.22 -10.71
CA ARG A 157 4.51 -10.30 -11.37
C ARG A 157 5.39 -9.09 -11.06
N LEU A 158 4.81 -7.90 -11.07
CA LEU A 158 5.54 -6.65 -10.85
C LEU A 158 6.05 -6.52 -9.42
N ILE A 159 5.22 -6.87 -8.42
CA ILE A 159 5.62 -6.78 -7.01
C ILE A 159 6.36 -8.03 -6.51
N GLY A 160 6.19 -9.19 -7.16
CA GLY A 160 6.83 -10.44 -6.79
C GLY A 160 6.02 -11.31 -5.80
N THR A 161 4.70 -11.37 -5.93
CA THR A 161 3.83 -12.17 -5.06
C THR A 161 4.11 -13.68 -5.18
N SER A 162 4.29 -14.35 -4.05
CA SER A 162 4.42 -15.80 -3.89
C SER A 162 3.54 -16.32 -2.74
N GLU A 163 3.09 -17.56 -2.86
CA GLU A 163 2.31 -18.27 -1.83
C GLU A 163 3.11 -19.44 -1.21
N HIS A 164 4.35 -19.66 -1.67
CA HIS A 164 5.10 -20.88 -1.41
C HIS A 164 6.34 -20.69 -0.52
N GLU A 165 6.65 -19.44 -0.15
CA GLU A 165 7.88 -19.14 0.58
C GLU A 165 7.90 -19.73 2.00
N PHE A 166 6.76 -20.18 2.52
CA PHE A 166 6.59 -20.72 3.87
C PHE A 166 6.16 -22.20 3.91
N ASP A 167 6.11 -22.89 2.76
CA ASP A 167 5.66 -24.30 2.66
C ASP A 167 6.48 -25.27 3.52
N ARG A 168 7.72 -24.92 3.85
CA ARG A 168 8.63 -25.72 4.70
C ARG A 168 8.75 -25.20 6.14
N SER A 169 7.82 -24.37 6.60
CA SER A 169 7.70 -24.02 8.01
C SER A 169 6.82 -25.02 8.74
N ILE A 170 7.33 -25.57 9.83
CA ILE A 170 6.60 -26.44 10.74
C ILE A 170 5.43 -25.67 11.35
N ARG A 171 5.68 -24.46 11.89
CA ARG A 171 4.62 -23.63 12.49
C ARG A 171 3.53 -23.24 11.50
N HIS A 172 3.90 -22.90 10.27
CA HIS A 172 2.95 -22.59 9.19
C HIS A 172 2.00 -23.75 8.95
N ASN A 173 2.54 -24.94 8.68
CA ASN A 173 1.74 -26.11 8.37
C ASN A 173 0.91 -26.57 9.59
N THR A 174 1.44 -26.50 10.82
CA THR A 174 0.68 -26.78 12.05
C THR A 174 -0.58 -25.90 12.16
N VAL A 175 -0.43 -24.58 11.95
CA VAL A 175 -1.58 -23.65 12.00
C VAL A 175 -2.54 -23.88 10.84
N LEU A 176 -2.01 -24.06 9.63
CA LEU A 176 -2.79 -24.28 8.42
C LEU A 176 -3.65 -25.54 8.53
N ASP A 177 -3.06 -26.66 8.94
CA ASP A 177 -3.74 -27.95 9.06
C ASP A 177 -4.76 -27.93 10.20
N ALA A 178 -4.45 -27.30 11.34
CA ALA A 178 -5.39 -27.18 12.45
C ALA A 178 -6.68 -26.46 12.03
N LEU A 179 -6.56 -25.36 11.28
CA LEU A 179 -7.72 -24.63 10.77
C LEU A 179 -8.43 -25.37 9.63
N LYS A 180 -7.70 -25.99 8.69
CA LYS A 180 -8.29 -26.78 7.59
C LYS A 180 -9.07 -28.00 8.09
N ASN A 181 -8.70 -28.57 9.23
CA ASN A 181 -9.35 -29.76 9.79
C ASN A 181 -10.49 -29.41 10.77
N ASP A 182 -10.57 -28.17 11.28
CA ASP A 182 -11.63 -27.78 12.19
C ASP A 182 -12.97 -27.60 11.45
N PRO A 183 -14.09 -28.20 11.92
CA PRO A 183 -15.40 -28.09 11.28
C PRO A 183 -15.92 -26.66 11.05
N ARG A 184 -15.44 -25.68 11.84
CA ARG A 184 -15.83 -24.26 11.69
C ARG A 184 -15.12 -23.56 10.52
N PHE A 185 -13.98 -24.10 10.07
CA PHE A 185 -13.08 -23.41 9.13
C PHE A 185 -12.75 -24.21 7.86
N LYS A 186 -12.92 -25.53 7.87
CA LYS A 186 -12.57 -26.41 6.74
C LYS A 186 -13.14 -25.99 5.38
N ASP A 187 -14.35 -25.42 5.36
CA ASP A 187 -15.05 -25.00 4.13
C ASP A 187 -14.86 -23.51 3.81
N ARG A 188 -13.96 -22.82 4.53
CA ARG A 188 -13.74 -21.36 4.43
C ARG A 188 -12.55 -20.97 3.56
N GLY A 189 -11.93 -21.92 2.87
CA GLY A 189 -10.81 -21.64 1.96
C GLY A 189 -9.53 -21.23 2.68
N VAL A 190 -9.23 -21.83 3.85
CA VAL A 190 -7.99 -21.55 4.58
C VAL A 190 -6.77 -21.83 3.70
N GLU A 191 -5.90 -20.84 3.55
CA GLU A 191 -4.82 -20.84 2.54
C GLU A 191 -3.56 -20.13 3.06
N PRO A 192 -2.39 -20.30 2.43
CA PRO A 192 -1.24 -19.42 2.67
C PRO A 192 -1.57 -17.96 2.33
N ILE A 193 -0.99 -17.00 3.07
CA ILE A 193 -1.08 -15.59 2.68
C ILE A 193 -0.27 -15.39 1.38
N PRO A 194 -0.84 -14.81 0.31
CA PRO A 194 -0.05 -14.35 -0.83
C PRO A 194 0.83 -13.18 -0.38
N LEU A 195 2.14 -13.37 -0.42
CA LEU A 195 3.14 -12.42 0.08
C LEU A 195 4.05 -11.95 -1.04
N ALA A 196 4.29 -10.64 -1.13
CA ALA A 196 5.35 -10.08 -1.94
C ALA A 196 6.71 -10.28 -1.25
N CYS A 197 7.29 -11.46 -1.42
CA CYS A 197 8.62 -11.80 -0.90
C CYS A 197 9.22 -12.99 -1.65
N HIS A 198 10.50 -13.27 -1.40
CA HIS A 198 11.10 -14.55 -1.76
C HIS A 198 12.11 -15.01 -0.71
N ARG A 199 12.27 -16.32 -0.56
CA ARG A 199 13.25 -16.92 0.35
C ARG A 199 14.64 -16.93 -0.28
N ILE A 200 15.66 -16.59 0.52
CA ILE A 200 17.06 -16.60 0.07
C ILE A 200 17.62 -18.02 0.25
N ASN A 201 18.00 -18.68 -0.85
CA ASN A 201 18.67 -20.00 -0.89
C ASN A 201 17.97 -21.10 -0.06
N ASN A 202 16.64 -21.08 0.06
CA ASN A 202 15.87 -21.95 0.96
C ASN A 202 16.31 -21.88 2.44
N GLY A 203 17.03 -20.82 2.83
CA GLY A 203 17.51 -20.59 4.18
C GLY A 203 16.50 -19.88 5.08
N PRO A 204 16.92 -19.45 6.28
CA PRO A 204 16.03 -18.79 7.24
C PRO A 204 15.66 -17.36 6.83
N TYR A 205 16.36 -16.78 5.85
CA TYR A 205 16.18 -15.39 5.45
C TYR A 205 15.17 -15.23 4.31
N VAL A 206 14.35 -14.20 4.43
CA VAL A 206 13.38 -13.76 3.43
C VAL A 206 13.78 -12.38 2.95
N HIS A 207 13.75 -12.18 1.64
CA HIS A 207 13.81 -10.87 1.05
C HIS A 207 12.37 -10.39 0.81
N TRP A 208 11.93 -9.46 1.63
CA TRP A 208 10.62 -8.81 1.57
C TRP A 208 10.61 -7.77 0.47
N HIS A 209 9.57 -7.79 -0.37
CA HIS A 209 9.49 -6.88 -1.51
C HIS A 209 8.90 -5.53 -1.12
N SER A 210 9.20 -4.51 -1.90
CA SER A 210 8.86 -3.11 -1.67
C SER A 210 8.87 -2.33 -3.00
N ALA A 211 8.77 -1.00 -2.95
CA ALA A 211 8.94 -0.15 -4.12
C ALA A 211 10.28 -0.38 -4.84
N GLU A 212 11.35 -0.74 -4.11
CA GLU A 212 12.65 -1.09 -4.70
C GLU A 212 12.54 -2.24 -5.73
N ASN A 213 11.69 -3.22 -5.46
CA ASN A 213 11.50 -4.36 -6.38
C ASN A 213 10.78 -3.94 -7.66
N ILE A 214 9.91 -2.94 -7.59
CA ILE A 214 9.19 -2.40 -8.75
C ILE A 214 10.15 -1.53 -9.59
N PHE A 215 10.90 -0.63 -8.96
CA PHE A 215 11.90 0.18 -9.64
C PHE A 215 12.95 -0.71 -10.31
N GLY A 216 13.52 -1.65 -9.55
CA GLY A 216 14.61 -2.51 -9.99
C GLY A 216 15.96 -1.79 -10.04
N LYS A 217 17.02 -2.59 -10.22
CA LYS A 217 18.42 -2.10 -10.17
C LYS A 217 18.81 -1.14 -11.30
N ASP A 218 18.05 -1.11 -12.38
CA ASP A 218 18.34 -0.37 -13.61
C ASP A 218 17.61 0.98 -13.68
N PHE A 219 16.94 1.40 -12.60
CA PHE A 219 16.09 2.57 -12.58
C PHE A 219 16.80 3.87 -12.21
N PHE A 220 17.72 3.79 -11.24
CA PHE A 220 18.44 4.95 -10.68
C PHE A 220 19.82 5.12 -11.32
N VAL A 221 19.85 5.22 -12.66
CA VAL A 221 21.08 5.33 -13.46
C VAL A 221 21.16 6.69 -14.17
N LYS A 222 22.39 7.19 -14.39
CA LYS A 222 22.61 8.48 -15.08
C LYS A 222 22.18 8.40 -16.53
N ASP A 223 22.67 7.35 -17.18
CA ASP A 223 22.50 7.07 -18.60
C ASP A 223 21.63 5.80 -18.74
N PRO A 224 20.34 5.94 -19.08
CA PRO A 224 19.44 4.80 -19.21
C PRO A 224 19.81 3.93 -20.43
N ALA A 225 19.47 2.65 -20.36
CA ALA A 225 19.67 1.73 -21.48
C ALA A 225 18.90 2.19 -22.74
N PRO A 226 19.36 1.86 -23.97
CA PRO A 226 18.68 2.25 -25.19
C PRO A 226 17.18 1.89 -25.17
N GLY A 227 16.33 2.86 -25.51
CA GLY A 227 14.87 2.70 -25.53
C GLY A 227 14.16 3.01 -24.21
N LYS A 228 14.89 3.15 -23.09
CA LYS A 228 14.32 3.63 -21.83
C LYS A 228 14.32 5.15 -21.74
N GLY A 229 13.35 5.68 -21.02
CA GLY A 229 13.18 7.10 -20.77
C GLY A 229 14.09 7.62 -19.66
N VAL A 230 14.15 8.95 -19.55
CA VAL A 230 14.88 9.62 -18.46
C VAL A 230 14.04 9.57 -17.19
N PHE A 231 14.62 9.11 -16.09
CA PHE A 231 13.98 9.15 -14.77
C PHE A 231 14.74 10.07 -13.82
N ARG A 232 14.00 10.89 -13.06
CA ARG A 232 14.52 11.74 -11.99
C ARG A 232 13.66 11.60 -10.74
N LEU A 233 14.29 11.32 -9.61
CA LEU A 233 13.67 11.31 -8.29
C LEU A 233 14.20 12.49 -7.47
N LEU A 234 13.30 13.39 -7.11
CA LEU A 234 13.57 14.53 -6.23
C LEU A 234 13.15 14.15 -4.81
N CYS A 235 14.14 13.85 -3.96
CA CYS A 235 13.91 13.56 -2.54
C CYS A 235 13.78 14.87 -1.74
N ASN A 236 13.23 14.80 -0.54
CA ASN A 236 13.00 15.98 0.32
C ASN A 236 12.27 17.11 -0.43
N THR A 237 11.38 16.74 -1.36
CA THR A 237 10.70 17.65 -2.28
C THR A 237 9.20 17.49 -2.12
N LEU A 238 8.57 18.45 -1.45
CA LEU A 238 7.13 18.43 -1.16
C LEU A 238 6.35 18.92 -2.38
N CYS A 239 5.50 18.08 -2.97
CA CYS A 239 4.47 18.55 -3.90
C CYS A 239 3.39 19.33 -3.14
N THR A 240 3.32 20.65 -3.34
CA THR A 240 2.41 21.53 -2.57
C THR A 240 1.09 21.76 -3.29
N LYS A 241 1.12 22.00 -4.61
CA LYS A 241 -0.04 22.51 -5.34
C LYS A 241 0.01 22.25 -6.85
N LEU A 242 -1.15 22.07 -7.47
CA LEU A 242 -1.34 22.01 -8.91
C LEU A 242 -1.96 23.32 -9.42
N TYR A 243 -1.50 23.77 -10.58
CA TYR A 243 -2.10 24.91 -11.28
C TYR A 243 -2.91 24.42 -12.47
N GLU A 244 -4.23 24.54 -12.36
CA GLU A 244 -5.20 24.14 -13.37
C GLU A 244 -5.64 25.36 -14.20
N SER A 245 -5.84 25.15 -15.50
CA SER A 245 -6.48 26.12 -16.40
C SER A 245 -7.27 25.39 -17.50
N SER A 246 -8.58 25.62 -17.55
CA SER A 246 -9.47 25.12 -18.62
C SER A 246 -9.46 23.59 -18.79
N GLY A 247 -9.51 22.86 -17.68
CA GLY A 247 -9.49 21.40 -17.60
C GLY A 247 -8.09 20.80 -17.77
N GLU A 248 -7.02 21.58 -17.63
CA GLU A 248 -5.66 21.10 -17.91
C GLU A 248 -4.66 21.63 -16.89
N ILE A 249 -3.88 20.73 -16.30
CA ILE A 249 -2.81 21.08 -15.37
C ILE A 249 -1.64 21.64 -16.17
N GLN A 250 -1.24 22.86 -15.81
CA GLN A 250 -0.20 23.63 -16.49
C GLN A 250 1.18 23.38 -15.88
N LEU A 251 1.24 23.25 -14.55
CA LEU A 251 2.43 22.92 -13.78
C LEU A 251 2.05 22.44 -12.38
N VAL A 252 2.99 21.80 -11.71
CA VAL A 252 2.95 21.50 -10.29
C VAL A 252 3.96 22.37 -9.54
N GLU A 253 3.58 22.89 -8.39
CA GLU A 253 4.50 23.52 -7.44
C GLU A 253 5.06 22.47 -6.50
N VAL A 254 6.37 22.53 -6.35
CA VAL A 254 7.13 21.73 -5.40
C VAL A 254 7.97 22.63 -4.52
N ARG A 255 8.13 22.23 -3.26
CA ARG A 255 8.98 22.89 -2.29
C ARG A 255 10.20 22.04 -1.99
N ASP A 256 11.38 22.63 -2.14
CA ASP A 256 12.64 22.03 -1.70
C ASP A 256 12.79 22.19 -0.19
N LEU A 257 12.68 21.09 0.55
CA LEU A 257 12.75 21.10 2.01
C LEU A 257 14.18 21.26 2.53
N ILE A 258 15.20 20.94 1.73
CA ILE A 258 16.61 21.15 2.12
C ILE A 258 16.91 22.64 2.08
N LYS A 259 16.53 23.33 1.00
CA LYS A 259 16.65 24.79 0.90
C LYS A 259 15.85 25.50 2.00
N ALA A 260 14.63 25.05 2.26
CA ALA A 260 13.80 25.57 3.35
C ALA A 260 14.49 25.39 4.72
N MET A 261 15.06 24.20 4.98
CA MET A 261 15.82 23.91 6.20
C MET A 261 17.07 24.80 6.34
N GLN A 262 17.72 25.16 5.23
CA GLN A 262 18.87 26.06 5.19
C GLN A 262 18.49 27.56 5.33
N GLY A 263 17.19 27.89 5.37
CA GLY A 263 16.71 29.26 5.51
C GLY A 263 16.75 30.07 4.21
N GLU A 264 16.82 29.41 3.05
CA GLU A 264 16.72 30.07 1.76
C GLU A 264 15.30 30.65 1.54
N LYS A 265 15.18 31.65 0.67
CA LYS A 265 13.89 32.28 0.31
C LYS A 265 13.28 31.70 -0.97
N ASP A 266 14.12 31.30 -1.92
CA ASP A 266 13.71 30.72 -3.20
C ASP A 266 13.60 29.20 -3.05
N ILE A 267 12.52 28.75 -2.42
CA ILE A 267 12.33 27.33 -2.03
C ILE A 267 11.18 26.64 -2.78
N ASP A 268 10.28 27.41 -3.38
CA ASP A 268 9.14 26.91 -4.15
C ASP A 268 9.44 27.03 -5.65
N PHE A 269 9.24 25.93 -6.38
CA PHE A 269 9.57 25.78 -7.79
C PHE A 269 8.43 25.14 -8.59
N GLY A 270 8.35 25.46 -9.87
CA GLY A 270 7.42 24.87 -10.82
C GLY A 270 8.06 23.70 -11.57
N ILE A 271 7.34 22.58 -11.67
CA ILE A 271 7.67 21.46 -12.57
C ILE A 271 6.59 21.36 -13.64
N LYS A 272 7.02 21.37 -14.91
CA LYS A 272 6.12 21.25 -16.06
C LYS A 272 6.22 19.85 -16.63
N ALA A 273 5.06 19.22 -16.80
CA ALA A 273 4.90 17.94 -17.47
C ALA A 273 3.68 17.93 -18.40
N LYS A 274 3.62 16.95 -19.31
CA LYS A 274 2.41 16.73 -20.13
C LYS A 274 1.31 16.06 -19.32
N VAL A 275 1.66 15.15 -18.41
CA VAL A 275 0.76 14.41 -17.53
C VAL A 275 1.21 14.52 -16.07
N TYR A 276 0.26 14.58 -15.14
CA TYR A 276 0.50 14.68 -13.70
C TYR A 276 -0.20 13.53 -12.97
N VAL A 277 0.55 12.75 -12.19
CA VAL A 277 0.05 11.65 -11.37
C VAL A 277 0.28 11.96 -9.90
N ILE A 278 -0.79 11.99 -9.10
CA ILE A 278 -0.69 12.24 -7.65
C ILE A 278 -0.89 10.92 -6.90
N ALA A 279 0.22 10.32 -6.47
CA ALA A 279 0.33 9.01 -5.82
C ALA A 279 0.89 9.12 -4.38
N ALA A 280 0.49 10.17 -3.65
CA ALA A 280 0.97 10.48 -2.30
C ALA A 280 0.20 9.74 -1.17
N GLY A 281 -0.59 8.72 -1.52
CA GLY A 281 -1.38 7.93 -0.56
C GLY A 281 -2.76 8.54 -0.24
N ALA A 282 -3.58 7.78 0.50
CA ALA A 282 -5.01 8.08 0.67
C ALA A 282 -5.33 9.35 1.49
N ILE A 283 -4.34 9.93 2.18
CA ILE A 283 -4.51 11.19 2.93
C ILE A 283 -3.86 12.36 2.19
N ALA A 284 -2.60 12.21 1.76
CA ALA A 284 -1.86 13.33 1.15
C ALA A 284 -2.24 13.59 -0.31
N THR A 285 -2.69 12.59 -1.08
CA THR A 285 -3.24 12.85 -2.43
C THR A 285 -4.42 13.83 -2.37
N PRO A 286 -5.51 13.57 -1.60
CA PRO A 286 -6.59 14.54 -1.47
C PRO A 286 -6.17 15.84 -0.77
N GLN A 287 -5.14 15.85 0.07
CA GLN A 287 -4.56 17.07 0.66
C GLN A 287 -3.97 18.00 -0.40
N ILE A 288 -3.17 17.46 -1.33
CA ILE A 288 -2.58 18.20 -2.45
C ILE A 288 -3.70 18.74 -3.36
N LEU A 289 -4.68 17.92 -3.71
CA LEU A 289 -5.82 18.34 -4.54
C LEU A 289 -6.65 19.44 -3.84
N ALA A 290 -6.88 19.32 -2.53
CA ALA A 290 -7.58 20.34 -1.76
C ALA A 290 -6.80 21.66 -1.71
N ASN A 291 -5.49 21.61 -1.49
CA ASN A 291 -4.62 22.80 -1.54
C ASN A 291 -4.57 23.43 -2.95
N SER A 292 -4.87 22.63 -3.98
CA SER A 292 -4.98 23.04 -5.38
C SER A 292 -6.35 23.62 -5.75
N GLY A 293 -7.31 23.66 -4.83
CA GLY A 293 -8.64 24.24 -5.06
C GLY A 293 -9.66 23.29 -5.68
N PHE A 294 -9.39 21.98 -5.71
CA PHE A 294 -10.31 21.00 -6.31
C PHE A 294 -11.54 20.71 -5.43
N GLY A 295 -11.52 21.09 -4.15
CA GLY A 295 -12.57 20.79 -3.17
C GLY A 295 -11.96 20.28 -1.86
N GLY A 296 -12.80 19.82 -0.92
CA GLY A 296 -12.34 19.17 0.32
C GLY A 296 -11.81 20.10 1.41
N ARG A 297 -11.69 21.42 1.16
CA ARG A 297 -11.41 22.41 2.22
C ARG A 297 -12.65 22.61 3.10
N ARG A 298 -12.47 22.89 4.39
CA ARG A 298 -13.56 23.16 5.33
C ARG A 298 -14.46 24.32 4.86
N SER A 299 -13.87 25.39 4.36
CA SER A 299 -14.58 26.54 3.79
C SER A 299 -15.45 26.21 2.58
N GLN A 300 -15.23 25.05 1.95
CA GLN A 300 -15.89 24.61 0.72
C GLN A 300 -16.95 23.54 0.96
N GLU A 301 -17.22 23.12 2.20
CA GLU A 301 -18.15 22.00 2.48
C GLU A 301 -19.56 22.20 1.89
N ASN A 302 -20.03 23.45 1.82
CA ASN A 302 -21.33 23.82 1.26
C ASN A 302 -21.24 24.47 -0.13
N ASP A 303 -20.04 24.56 -0.72
CA ASP A 303 -19.86 25.18 -2.03
C ASP A 303 -20.22 24.18 -3.14
N LYS A 304 -21.20 24.57 -3.97
CA LYS A 304 -21.66 23.78 -5.12
C LYS A 304 -20.76 23.96 -6.36
N ASN A 305 -19.80 24.88 -6.32
CA ASN A 305 -18.94 25.24 -7.45
C ASN A 305 -17.51 24.71 -7.32
N VAL A 306 -17.25 23.79 -6.40
CA VAL A 306 -15.95 23.08 -6.35
C VAL A 306 -15.81 22.13 -7.54
N LEU A 307 -14.58 21.94 -8.02
CA LEU A 307 -14.29 21.07 -9.17
C LEU A 307 -14.68 19.62 -8.89
N ILE A 308 -14.35 19.12 -7.70
CA ILE A 308 -14.53 17.73 -7.28
C ILE A 308 -15.27 17.69 -5.93
N PRO A 309 -16.61 17.68 -5.92
CA PRO A 309 -17.41 17.76 -4.69
C PRO A 309 -17.33 16.53 -3.78
N ASN A 310 -16.78 15.40 -4.26
CA ASN A 310 -16.61 14.16 -3.49
C ASN A 310 -15.18 13.89 -3.03
N LEU A 311 -14.26 14.83 -3.25
CA LEU A 311 -12.90 14.68 -2.75
C LEU A 311 -12.90 14.52 -1.23
N GLY A 312 -12.25 13.46 -0.73
CA GLY A 312 -12.17 13.15 0.69
C GLY A 312 -13.47 12.60 1.30
N LYS A 313 -14.53 12.32 0.54
CA LYS A 313 -15.80 11.78 1.06
C LYS A 313 -15.93 10.28 0.79
N ARG A 314 -16.82 9.60 1.52
CA ARG A 314 -17.07 8.15 1.42
C ARG A 314 -15.82 7.32 1.71
N ILE A 315 -15.00 7.80 2.64
CA ILE A 315 -13.83 7.04 3.07
C ILE A 315 -14.24 5.77 3.79
N VAL A 316 -13.40 4.75 3.65
CA VAL A 316 -13.54 3.45 4.32
C VAL A 316 -12.25 3.11 5.04
N GLU A 317 -12.33 2.51 6.22
CA GLU A 317 -11.18 2.02 6.97
C GLU A 317 -11.59 0.78 7.77
N HIS A 318 -10.70 -0.20 7.91
CA HIS A 318 -11.02 -1.47 8.53
C HIS A 318 -11.12 -1.33 10.05
N PRO A 319 -12.21 -1.77 10.72
CA PRO A 319 -12.08 -2.24 12.08
C PRO A 319 -11.12 -3.44 12.09
N MET A 320 -10.12 -3.40 12.97
CA MET A 320 -9.14 -4.47 13.12
C MET A 320 -9.29 -5.11 14.50
N ALA A 321 -9.64 -6.39 14.53
CA ALA A 321 -9.57 -7.20 15.74
C ALA A 321 -8.19 -7.88 15.81
N PHE A 322 -7.63 -7.94 17.02
CA PHE A 322 -6.32 -8.50 17.27
C PHE A 322 -6.28 -9.34 18.55
N CYS A 323 -5.57 -10.45 18.52
CA CYS A 323 -5.03 -11.11 19.70
C CYS A 323 -3.75 -11.87 19.36
N GLN A 324 -3.06 -12.35 20.38
CA GLN A 324 -2.04 -13.39 20.23
C GLN A 324 -2.43 -14.62 21.04
N ILE A 325 -2.02 -15.78 20.56
CA ILE A 325 -2.18 -17.06 21.24
C ILE A 325 -0.83 -17.70 21.52
N VAL A 326 -0.83 -18.58 22.52
CA VAL A 326 0.19 -19.60 22.73
C VAL A 326 -0.35 -20.91 22.18
N LEU A 327 0.36 -21.52 21.22
CA LEU A 327 -0.06 -22.76 20.56
C LEU A 327 -0.36 -23.87 21.58
N ARG A 328 -1.47 -24.58 21.37
CA ARG A 328 -1.84 -25.74 22.20
C ARG A 328 -0.73 -26.78 22.17
N GLN A 329 -0.47 -27.41 23.31
CA GLN A 329 0.60 -28.40 23.43
C GLN A 329 0.38 -29.57 22.47
N GLU A 330 -0.85 -30.02 22.23
CA GLU A 330 -1.13 -31.09 21.25
C GLU A 330 -0.72 -30.73 19.81
N LEU A 331 -0.88 -29.46 19.42
CA LEU A 331 -0.48 -28.94 18.11
C LEU A 331 1.01 -28.62 18.05
N ALA A 332 1.59 -28.13 19.15
CA ALA A 332 3.00 -27.78 19.26
C ALA A 332 3.90 -29.00 19.51
N SER A 333 3.34 -30.10 20.02
CA SER A 333 4.07 -31.33 20.27
C SER A 333 4.12 -32.17 19.01
N THR A 334 5.32 -32.48 18.54
CA THR A 334 5.59 -33.55 17.58
C THR A 334 5.41 -34.93 18.24
N ARG A 335 4.43 -35.09 19.14
CA ARG A 335 4.30 -36.24 20.03
C ARG A 335 4.21 -37.57 19.27
N ASP A 336 3.76 -37.52 18.02
CA ASP A 336 3.68 -38.68 17.13
C ASP A 336 5.03 -39.10 16.53
N LEU A 337 6.08 -38.27 16.60
CA LEU A 337 7.41 -38.57 16.03
C LEU A 337 8.40 -39.22 17.01
N LEU A 338 8.14 -39.13 18.31
CA LEU A 338 9.05 -39.60 19.36
C LEU A 338 8.35 -40.53 20.36
N ARG A 339 7.48 -41.43 19.90
CA ARG A 339 7.15 -42.61 20.71
C ARG A 339 8.46 -43.40 20.90
N GLU A 340 9.16 -43.12 22.01
CA GLU A 340 10.06 -44.09 22.63
C GLU A 340 9.21 -45.29 23.03
N ASP A 341 9.11 -46.27 22.15
CA ASP A 341 8.59 -47.58 22.54
C ASP A 341 9.66 -48.28 23.38
N THR A 342 9.65 -48.00 24.68
CA THR A 342 10.50 -48.72 25.64
C THR A 342 9.76 -49.86 26.35
N THR A 343 8.52 -50.25 25.98
CA THR A 343 7.79 -51.26 26.78
C THR A 343 6.73 -52.16 26.10
N LEU A 344 6.42 -52.13 24.79
CA LEU A 344 5.30 -52.94 24.28
C LEU A 344 5.65 -53.93 23.16
N THR A 345 5.79 -55.20 23.54
CA THR A 345 5.70 -56.36 22.63
C THR A 345 4.26 -56.59 22.18
N THR A 346 3.71 -55.71 21.33
CA THR A 346 2.70 -55.96 20.29
C THR A 346 2.10 -54.63 19.81
N PRO A 347 2.02 -54.36 18.50
CA PRO A 347 1.41 -53.15 17.99
C PRO A 347 -0.11 -53.25 18.08
N GLN A 348 -0.73 -52.50 18.99
CA GLN A 348 -2.15 -52.13 18.87
C GLN A 348 -2.23 -50.81 18.11
N VAL A 349 -2.78 -50.92 16.90
CA VAL A 349 -3.09 -49.81 16.01
C VAL A 349 -4.38 -49.16 16.51
N ASP A 350 -4.25 -48.08 17.27
CA ASP A 350 -5.37 -47.17 17.52
C ASP A 350 -5.57 -46.26 16.29
N ASN A 351 -6.76 -46.37 15.70
CA ASN A 351 -7.22 -45.65 14.51
C ASN A 351 -7.40 -44.14 14.78
N VAL A 352 -6.30 -43.41 14.83
CA VAL A 352 -6.28 -41.98 14.48
C VAL A 352 -5.37 -41.86 13.27
N THR A 353 -5.93 -41.37 12.17
CA THR A 353 -5.25 -41.15 10.89
C THR A 353 -4.10 -40.15 11.07
N SER A 354 -2.95 -40.59 11.58
CA SER A 354 -1.70 -39.86 11.47
C SER A 354 -1.21 -40.06 10.03
N GLN A 355 -1.47 -39.09 9.16
CA GLN A 355 -0.59 -38.96 8.00
C GLN A 355 0.80 -38.68 8.57
N GLU A 356 1.72 -39.64 8.43
CA GLU A 356 3.11 -39.44 8.81
C GLU A 356 3.61 -38.12 8.21
N HIS A 357 4.14 -37.23 9.06
CA HIS A 357 4.70 -35.96 8.58
C HIS A 357 5.76 -36.22 7.49
N PRO A 358 5.86 -35.32 6.49
CA PRO A 358 6.79 -35.49 5.38
C PRO A 358 8.24 -35.57 5.87
N LYS A 359 9.09 -36.25 5.11
CA LYS A 359 10.49 -36.52 5.50
C LYS A 359 11.25 -35.26 5.94
N TRP A 360 11.09 -34.14 5.22
CA TRP A 360 11.76 -32.87 5.54
C TRP A 360 11.43 -32.36 6.94
N TRP A 361 10.19 -32.54 7.39
CA TRP A 361 9.73 -32.14 8.72
C TRP A 361 10.38 -33.03 9.78
N ARG A 362 10.29 -34.35 9.58
CA ARG A 362 10.85 -35.34 10.51
C ARG A 362 12.35 -35.16 10.68
N ASP A 363 13.06 -34.95 9.57
CA ASP A 363 14.50 -34.68 9.57
C ASP A 363 14.84 -33.40 10.35
N ALA A 364 14.08 -32.32 10.14
CA ALA A 364 14.31 -31.03 10.82
C ALA A 364 14.09 -31.13 12.34
N VAL A 365 13.03 -31.82 12.76
CA VAL A 365 12.74 -32.08 14.18
C VAL A 365 13.83 -32.95 14.80
N ALA A 366 14.23 -34.05 14.15
CA ALA A 366 15.29 -34.93 14.63
C ALA A 366 16.62 -34.18 14.81
N ALA A 367 17.01 -33.38 13.81
CA ALA A 367 18.22 -32.58 13.88
C ALA A 367 18.17 -31.53 15.02
N HIS A 368 17.01 -30.92 15.27
CA HIS A 368 16.83 -29.99 16.39
C HIS A 368 16.93 -30.71 17.74
N VAL A 369 16.29 -31.87 17.89
CA VAL A 369 16.33 -32.67 19.13
C VAL A 369 17.75 -33.15 19.44
N GLU A 370 18.49 -33.61 18.42
CA GLU A 370 19.88 -34.03 18.57
C GLU A 370 20.77 -32.87 19.02
N LYS A 371 20.60 -31.69 18.41
CA LYS A 371 21.40 -30.51 18.71
C LYS A 371 21.04 -29.84 20.03
N PHE A 372 19.76 -29.87 20.42
CA PHE A 372 19.22 -29.21 21.60
C PHE A 372 18.41 -30.20 22.47
N PRO A 373 19.06 -31.23 23.06
CA PRO A 373 18.36 -32.31 23.76
C PRO A 373 17.55 -31.85 24.97
N HIS A 374 17.96 -30.74 25.59
CA HIS A 374 17.29 -30.14 26.76
C HIS A 374 16.23 -29.10 26.39
N ASP A 375 16.05 -28.76 25.12
CA ASP A 375 14.99 -27.85 24.70
C ASP A 375 13.62 -28.56 24.79
N PRO A 376 12.69 -28.06 25.61
CA PRO A 376 11.36 -28.67 25.74
C PRO A 376 10.53 -28.50 24.46
N ILE A 377 10.85 -27.54 23.58
CA ILE A 377 10.14 -27.29 22.33
C ILE A 377 10.88 -27.98 21.18
N LYS A 378 10.16 -28.80 20.42
CA LYS A 378 10.74 -29.61 19.33
C LYS A 378 10.72 -28.94 17.97
N ILE A 379 10.10 -27.76 17.88
CA ILE A 379 10.14 -26.88 16.71
C ILE A 379 11.56 -26.29 16.60
N PRO A 380 12.21 -26.39 15.42
CA PRO A 380 13.52 -25.80 15.20
C PRO A 380 13.58 -24.32 15.57
N VAL A 381 14.70 -23.88 16.15
CA VAL A 381 14.90 -22.48 16.61
C VAL A 381 14.69 -21.45 15.48
N GLN A 382 15.06 -21.81 14.25
CA GLN A 382 14.93 -20.95 13.06
C GLN A 382 13.78 -21.39 12.13
N ASP A 383 12.82 -22.17 12.64
CA ASP A 383 11.61 -22.47 11.87
C ASP A 383 10.93 -21.15 11.47
N PRO A 384 10.53 -20.92 10.20
CA PRO A 384 9.84 -19.69 9.82
C PRO A 384 8.45 -19.59 10.46
N GLU A 385 7.89 -18.39 10.54
CA GLU A 385 6.59 -18.12 11.15
C GLU A 385 5.41 -18.66 10.34
N PRO A 386 4.23 -18.84 10.96
CA PRO A 386 3.01 -19.08 10.21
C PRO A 386 2.64 -17.87 9.35
N GLN A 387 2.03 -18.15 8.20
CA GLN A 387 1.56 -17.17 7.22
C GLN A 387 0.26 -17.68 6.60
N VAL A 388 -0.80 -17.76 7.41
CA VAL A 388 -2.08 -18.37 7.04
C VAL A 388 -3.17 -17.31 6.92
N ALA A 389 -4.04 -17.44 5.93
CA ALA A 389 -5.19 -16.58 5.71
C ALA A 389 -6.49 -17.36 5.79
N ILE A 390 -7.55 -16.65 6.18
CA ILE A 390 -8.93 -17.04 5.84
C ILE A 390 -9.46 -15.92 4.94
N PRO A 391 -9.75 -16.21 3.67
CA PRO A 391 -10.21 -15.20 2.72
C PRO A 391 -11.59 -14.67 3.10
N VAL A 392 -11.91 -13.50 2.56
CA VAL A 392 -13.26 -12.93 2.61
C VAL A 392 -14.23 -13.88 1.92
N SER A 393 -15.45 -13.98 2.45
CA SER A 393 -16.58 -14.58 1.76
C SER A 393 -17.85 -13.75 1.97
N LYS A 394 -18.96 -14.16 1.35
CA LYS A 394 -20.26 -13.51 1.58
C LYS A 394 -20.75 -13.67 3.02
N ASP A 395 -20.49 -14.84 3.61
CA ASP A 395 -20.94 -15.17 4.97
C ASP A 395 -19.98 -14.63 6.04
N PHE A 396 -18.71 -14.45 5.66
CA PHE A 396 -17.66 -13.90 6.52
C PHE A 396 -17.02 -12.70 5.81
N PRO A 397 -17.64 -11.50 5.86
CA PRO A 397 -17.19 -10.29 5.18
C PRO A 397 -16.00 -9.61 5.89
N TRP A 398 -14.97 -10.40 6.17
CA TRP A 398 -13.71 -9.99 6.78
C TRP A 398 -12.58 -10.92 6.34
N ARG A 399 -11.36 -10.39 6.27
CA ARG A 399 -10.17 -11.19 6.02
C ARG A 399 -9.49 -11.53 7.35
N ALA A 400 -9.02 -12.76 7.50
CA ALA A 400 -8.15 -13.14 8.60
C ALA A 400 -6.70 -13.30 8.13
N GLN A 401 -5.75 -12.82 8.93
CA GLN A 401 -4.34 -13.18 8.87
C GLN A 401 -3.95 -13.83 10.20
N ILE A 402 -3.53 -15.09 10.14
CA ILE A 402 -3.03 -15.89 11.26
C ILE A 402 -1.55 -16.12 10.99
N HIS A 403 -0.70 -15.29 11.61
CA HIS A 403 0.70 -15.17 11.24
C HIS A 403 1.58 -14.76 12.41
N ARG A 404 2.84 -14.39 12.15
CA ARG A 404 3.59 -13.51 13.04
C ARG A 404 4.04 -12.30 12.27
N ASP A 405 3.83 -11.16 12.89
CA ASP A 405 4.20 -9.89 12.31
C ASP A 405 5.14 -9.13 13.24
N ALA A 406 5.88 -8.20 12.66
CA ALA A 406 6.74 -7.28 13.39
C ALA A 406 5.96 -6.13 14.05
N PHE A 407 4.64 -6.23 14.16
CA PHE A 407 3.79 -5.31 14.90
C PHE A 407 3.39 -5.95 16.23
N SER A 408 4.17 -5.72 17.28
CA SER A 408 3.80 -6.05 18.64
C SER A 408 3.11 -4.84 19.27
N TYR A 409 1.85 -5.01 19.63
CA TYR A 409 1.05 -4.00 20.33
C TYR A 409 1.05 -4.21 21.86
N GLY A 410 1.78 -5.23 22.35
CA GLY A 410 1.91 -5.52 23.78
C GLY A 410 3.08 -4.79 24.42
N GLU A 411 2.91 -4.34 25.68
CA GLU A 411 3.90 -3.54 26.41
C GLU A 411 5.09 -4.36 26.97
N ALA A 412 5.06 -5.70 26.89
CA ALA A 412 6.12 -6.57 27.38
C ALA A 412 6.46 -7.69 26.38
N SER A 413 7.75 -7.97 26.19
CA SER A 413 8.20 -9.20 25.52
C SER A 413 7.62 -10.39 26.30
N PRO A 414 6.89 -11.30 25.66
CA PRO A 414 6.26 -12.39 26.39
C PRO A 414 7.32 -13.25 27.08
N LEU A 415 7.07 -13.68 28.31
CA LEU A 415 7.84 -14.73 28.99
C LEU A 415 7.61 -16.13 28.34
N VAL A 416 7.08 -16.15 27.12
CA VAL A 416 6.71 -17.34 26.35
C VAL A 416 7.63 -17.41 25.14
N ASP A 417 8.10 -18.62 24.85
CA ASP A 417 8.97 -18.85 23.69
C ASP A 417 8.29 -18.40 22.39
N PRO A 418 8.96 -17.58 21.55
CA PRO A 418 8.37 -17.00 20.34
C PRO A 418 7.98 -18.05 19.30
N ARG A 419 8.48 -19.29 19.37
CA ARG A 419 8.04 -20.41 18.52
C ARG A 419 6.60 -20.81 18.77
N LEU A 420 6.06 -20.52 19.95
CA LEU A 420 4.69 -20.86 20.34
C LEU A 420 3.70 -19.72 20.12
N VAL A 421 4.17 -18.51 19.84
CA VAL A 421 3.32 -17.33 19.71
C VAL A 421 2.82 -17.20 18.27
N VAL A 422 1.51 -16.97 18.11
CA VAL A 422 0.86 -16.69 16.83
C VAL A 422 -0.08 -15.50 16.98
N ASP A 423 -0.03 -14.58 16.01
CA ASP A 423 -0.89 -13.41 15.93
C ASP A 423 -2.13 -13.72 15.11
N LEU A 424 -3.28 -13.23 15.55
CA LEU A 424 -4.52 -13.22 14.78
C LEU A 424 -4.90 -11.77 14.52
N ARG A 425 -4.99 -11.38 13.25
CA ARG A 425 -5.47 -10.07 12.78
C ARG A 425 -6.67 -10.29 11.87
N PHE A 426 -7.83 -9.79 12.26
CA PHE A 426 -9.05 -9.86 11.46
C PHE A 426 -9.44 -8.45 11.03
N PHE A 427 -9.65 -8.29 9.72
CA PHE A 427 -9.90 -7.02 9.06
C PHE A 427 -11.33 -6.98 8.52
N GLY A 428 -12.16 -6.13 9.13
CA GLY A 428 -13.57 -6.02 8.79
C GLY A 428 -13.81 -5.02 7.68
N MET A 429 -14.90 -5.23 6.96
CA MET A 429 -15.40 -4.32 5.97
C MET A 429 -16.08 -3.08 6.58
N GLN A 430 -16.09 -1.97 5.85
CA GLN A 430 -16.89 -0.77 6.15
C GLN A 430 -17.47 -0.15 4.89
N LYS A 431 -18.70 0.34 4.97
CA LYS A 431 -19.38 1.01 3.85
C LYS A 431 -18.94 2.47 3.71
N GLY A 432 -18.60 2.87 2.49
CA GLY A 432 -18.34 4.26 2.14
C GLY A 432 -19.62 5.10 2.12
N VAL A 433 -19.90 5.81 3.21
CA VAL A 433 -21.05 6.75 3.34
C VAL A 433 -20.58 8.20 3.24
N LEU A 434 -21.43 9.11 2.77
CA LEU A 434 -21.05 10.49 2.46
C LEU A 434 -20.48 11.24 3.67
N GLU A 435 -21.01 10.94 4.85
CA GLU A 435 -20.66 11.51 6.14
C GLU A 435 -19.25 11.11 6.60
N ASN A 436 -18.76 9.94 6.15
CA ASN A 436 -17.41 9.50 6.44
C ASN A 436 -16.45 10.22 5.50
N ARG A 437 -15.60 11.10 6.05
CA ARG A 437 -14.78 12.01 5.24
C ARG A 437 -13.49 12.48 5.91
N ILE A 438 -12.59 12.98 5.07
CA ILE A 438 -11.43 13.80 5.42
C ILE A 438 -11.74 15.24 5.00
N ILE A 439 -11.59 16.17 5.92
CA ILE A 439 -11.72 17.60 5.70
C ILE A 439 -10.34 18.23 5.89
N PHE A 440 -9.97 19.15 5.00
CA PHE A 440 -8.71 19.87 5.12
C PHE A 440 -8.95 21.29 5.66
N GLU A 441 -8.24 21.67 6.72
CA GLU A 441 -8.50 22.89 7.49
C GLU A 441 -7.95 24.17 6.85
N ASP A 442 -8.75 25.24 6.84
CA ASP A 442 -8.36 26.53 6.21
C ASP A 442 -7.27 27.28 6.96
N SER A 443 -7.23 27.14 8.29
CA SER A 443 -6.36 27.93 9.18
C SER A 443 -5.46 27.07 10.07
N PHE A 444 -5.38 25.77 9.80
CA PHE A 444 -4.48 24.85 10.49
C PHE A 444 -3.66 24.09 9.46
N TRP A 445 -2.38 23.96 9.73
CA TRP A 445 -1.41 23.31 8.86
C TRP A 445 -0.72 22.17 9.60
N ASP A 446 -0.34 21.14 8.85
CA ASP A 446 0.51 20.08 9.36
C ASP A 446 1.98 20.52 9.45
N ALA A 447 2.86 19.61 9.89
CA ALA A 447 4.29 19.88 10.08
C ALA A 447 5.04 20.24 8.78
N TYR A 448 4.41 20.08 7.61
CA TYR A 448 4.98 20.39 6.29
C TYR A 448 4.28 21.61 5.66
N GLU A 449 3.55 22.39 6.46
CA GLU A 449 2.81 23.57 6.03
C GLU A 449 1.71 23.27 4.99
N MET A 450 1.23 22.03 4.95
CA MET A 450 0.08 21.65 4.15
C MET A 450 -1.20 21.72 4.98
N PRO A 451 -2.38 21.94 4.39
CA PRO A 451 -3.63 21.91 5.11
C PRO A 451 -3.81 20.73 6.06
N GLN A 452 -4.05 20.98 7.34
CA GLN A 452 -4.23 19.93 8.34
C GLN A 452 -5.44 19.05 7.98
N ALA A 453 -5.26 17.74 7.99
CA ALA A 453 -6.33 16.78 7.80
C ALA A 453 -7.14 16.59 9.10
N THR A 454 -8.46 16.54 8.97
CA THR A 454 -9.44 16.28 10.03
C THR A 454 -10.37 15.17 9.57
N PHE A 455 -10.51 14.11 10.36
CA PHE A 455 -11.43 13.01 10.08
C PHE A 455 -12.80 13.25 10.72
N GLU A 456 -13.83 12.88 9.97
CA GLU A 456 -15.15 12.60 10.51
C GLU A 456 -15.51 11.18 10.06
N TYR A 457 -15.45 10.23 10.98
CA TYR A 457 -15.63 8.82 10.68
C TYR A 457 -16.42 8.11 11.77
N THR A 458 -17.52 7.48 11.37
CA THR A 458 -18.33 6.63 12.25
C THR A 458 -18.73 5.37 11.47
N PRO A 459 -18.49 4.15 12.01
CA PRO A 459 -19.03 2.93 11.43
C PRO A 459 -20.56 2.98 11.35
N THR A 460 -21.15 2.46 10.28
CA THR A 460 -22.62 2.34 10.20
C THR A 460 -23.10 1.24 11.16
N PRO A 461 -24.36 1.26 11.64
CA PRO A 461 -24.87 0.24 12.57
C PRO A 461 -24.74 -1.20 12.05
N GLU A 462 -24.98 -1.40 10.75
CA GLU A 462 -24.81 -2.70 10.08
C GLU A 462 -23.37 -3.20 10.17
N PHE A 463 -22.39 -2.37 9.81
CA PHE A 463 -20.99 -2.77 9.80
C PHE A 463 -20.36 -2.78 11.20
N ALA A 464 -20.91 -2.03 12.17
CA ALA A 464 -20.55 -2.16 13.58
C ALA A 464 -20.97 -3.55 14.14
N LYS A 465 -22.14 -4.06 13.74
CA LYS A 465 -22.54 -5.44 14.05
C LYS A 465 -21.59 -6.45 13.40
N GLN A 466 -21.28 -6.30 12.11
CA GLN A 466 -20.34 -7.21 11.42
C GLN A 466 -18.96 -7.22 12.09
N ALA A 467 -18.45 -6.08 12.57
CA ALA A 467 -17.20 -6.04 13.32
C ALA A 467 -17.27 -6.88 14.62
N THR A 468 -18.42 -6.89 15.31
CA THR A 468 -18.64 -7.73 16.50
C THR A 468 -18.66 -9.22 16.13
N ASP A 469 -19.34 -9.57 15.03
CA ASP A 469 -19.36 -10.94 14.51
C ASP A 469 -17.94 -11.41 14.13
N MET A 470 -17.13 -10.53 13.53
CA MET A 470 -15.72 -10.76 13.23
C MET A 470 -14.87 -11.01 14.48
N MET A 471 -15.09 -10.27 15.57
CA MET A 471 -14.42 -10.51 16.85
C MET A 471 -14.74 -11.91 17.41
N ASN A 472 -16.00 -12.32 17.33
CA ASN A 472 -16.40 -13.67 17.73
C ASN A 472 -15.73 -14.74 16.85
N ASP A 473 -15.61 -14.48 15.56
CA ASP A 473 -14.93 -15.39 14.63
C ASP A 473 -13.42 -15.52 14.92
N MET A 474 -12.75 -14.39 15.23
CA MET A 474 -11.35 -14.40 15.66
C MET A 474 -11.15 -15.21 16.95
N THR A 475 -12.05 -15.07 17.93
CA THR A 475 -11.97 -15.86 19.18
C THR A 475 -12.23 -17.35 18.95
N ASN A 476 -13.09 -17.70 17.98
CA ASN A 476 -13.25 -19.09 17.54
C ASN A 476 -11.97 -19.66 16.92
N ALA A 477 -11.29 -18.91 16.05
CA ALA A 477 -10.02 -19.31 15.45
C ALA A 477 -8.92 -19.45 16.52
N ALA A 478 -8.84 -18.49 17.45
CA ALA A 478 -7.93 -18.57 18.58
C ALA A 478 -8.18 -19.84 19.40
N HIS A 479 -9.45 -20.20 19.66
CA HIS A 479 -9.81 -21.40 20.41
C HIS A 479 -9.36 -22.70 19.73
N VAL A 480 -9.34 -22.76 18.39
CA VAL A 480 -8.75 -23.90 17.65
C VAL A 480 -7.26 -24.02 18.00
N LEU A 481 -6.53 -22.90 17.95
CA LEU A 481 -5.08 -22.89 17.89
C LEU A 481 -4.38 -22.89 19.25
N GLY A 482 -4.97 -22.23 20.26
CA GLY A 482 -4.23 -21.85 21.46
C GLY A 482 -5.05 -21.24 22.59
N GLY A 483 -4.35 -20.92 23.68
CA GLY A 483 -4.84 -20.01 24.73
C GLY A 483 -4.31 -18.60 24.50
N TYR A 484 -5.03 -17.57 24.91
CA TYR A 484 -4.58 -16.18 24.74
C TYR A 484 -3.26 -15.92 25.47
N LEU A 485 -2.35 -15.22 24.80
CA LEU A 485 -1.14 -14.73 25.41
C LEU A 485 -1.49 -13.55 26.35
N PRO A 486 -1.16 -13.60 27.64
CA PRO A 486 -1.42 -12.49 28.55
C PRO A 486 -0.79 -11.18 28.06
N GLY A 487 -1.57 -10.11 28.04
CA GLY A 487 -1.18 -8.81 27.47
C GLY A 487 -1.66 -8.60 26.02
N SER A 488 -2.03 -9.67 25.32
CA SER A 488 -2.51 -9.64 23.93
C SER A 488 -3.86 -10.35 23.78
N ASN A 489 -4.76 -10.10 24.74
CA ASN A 489 -6.14 -10.59 24.71
C ASN A 489 -6.92 -10.00 23.51
N PRO A 490 -8.02 -10.67 23.07
CA PRO A 490 -8.90 -10.17 22.03
C PRO A 490 -9.34 -8.72 22.27
N GLN A 491 -9.02 -7.86 21.32
CA GLN A 491 -9.31 -6.43 21.38
C GLN A 491 -9.50 -5.84 19.98
N PHE A 492 -10.26 -4.75 19.89
CA PHE A 492 -10.22 -3.90 18.71
C PHE A 492 -9.06 -2.93 18.82
N MET A 493 -8.35 -2.77 17.72
CA MET A 493 -7.27 -1.80 17.61
C MET A 493 -7.84 -0.40 17.37
N THR A 494 -7.06 0.63 17.70
CA THR A 494 -7.44 2.02 17.46
C THR A 494 -7.83 2.23 15.99
N PRO A 495 -8.96 2.89 15.68
CA PRO A 495 -9.38 3.15 14.31
C PRO A 495 -8.29 3.83 13.47
N GLY A 496 -8.05 3.34 12.26
CA GLY A 496 -6.98 3.80 11.37
C GLY A 496 -5.67 3.02 11.48
N LEU A 497 -5.48 2.18 12.50
CA LEU A 497 -4.22 1.44 12.69
C LEU A 497 -3.98 0.34 11.63
N SER A 498 -5.02 -0.09 10.92
CA SER A 498 -4.90 -0.96 9.74
C SER A 498 -4.17 -0.30 8.57
N LEU A 499 -4.15 1.04 8.52
CA LEU A 499 -3.55 1.83 7.44
C LEU A 499 -4.09 1.45 6.05
N HIS A 500 -5.35 1.01 5.98
CA HIS A 500 -6.00 0.55 4.76
C HIS A 500 -7.06 1.54 4.25
N LEU A 501 -7.00 2.79 4.70
CA LEU A 501 -7.88 3.88 4.26
C LEU A 501 -8.10 3.88 2.73
N GLY A 502 -9.36 3.70 2.33
CA GLY A 502 -9.84 3.72 0.95
C GLY A 502 -10.88 4.82 0.72
N GLY A 503 -11.32 4.98 -0.53
CA GLY A 503 -12.45 5.84 -0.93
C GLY A 503 -12.19 7.36 -1.01
N SER A 504 -11.09 7.89 -0.46
CA SER A 504 -10.84 9.35 -0.39
C SER A 504 -10.66 10.05 -1.74
N MET A 505 -10.39 9.30 -2.81
CA MET A 505 -10.40 9.75 -4.20
C MET A 505 -11.04 8.70 -5.11
N ARG A 506 -12.18 8.16 -4.68
CA ARG A 506 -12.83 6.98 -5.28
C ARG A 506 -13.05 7.12 -6.79
N LEU A 507 -12.85 6.01 -7.52
CA LEU A 507 -13.18 5.92 -8.93
C LEU A 507 -14.69 5.71 -9.13
N GLY A 508 -15.19 6.04 -10.32
CA GLY A 508 -16.57 5.78 -10.69
C GLY A 508 -16.77 5.71 -12.20
N HIS A 509 -17.94 5.24 -12.59
CA HIS A 509 -18.41 5.36 -13.97
C HIS A 509 -18.89 6.79 -14.26
N LYS A 510 -19.14 7.09 -15.54
CA LYS A 510 -19.55 8.44 -15.99
C LYS A 510 -20.84 8.90 -15.30
N GLU A 511 -21.77 8.00 -15.07
CA GLU A 511 -23.03 8.21 -14.34
C GLU A 511 -22.82 8.45 -12.84
N GLU A 512 -21.68 8.03 -12.28
CA GLU A 512 -21.28 8.22 -10.88
C GLU A 512 -20.33 9.40 -10.69
N LYS A 513 -20.12 10.23 -11.73
CA LYS A 513 -19.22 11.39 -11.67
C LYS A 513 -19.54 12.33 -10.50
N SER A 514 -20.82 12.55 -10.20
CA SER A 514 -21.24 13.38 -9.06
C SER A 514 -21.04 12.71 -7.70
N GLU A 515 -20.47 11.50 -7.66
CA GLU A 515 -20.19 10.72 -6.45
C GLU A 515 -18.73 10.21 -6.40
N SER A 516 -17.89 10.57 -7.37
CA SER A 516 -16.51 10.07 -7.50
C SER A 516 -15.53 11.19 -7.86
N VAL A 517 -14.24 10.88 -7.86
CA VAL A 517 -13.15 11.83 -8.14
C VAL A 517 -12.56 11.63 -9.53
N ALA A 518 -12.48 10.38 -9.98
CA ALA A 518 -11.87 9.99 -11.24
C ALA A 518 -12.62 8.82 -11.90
N ASP A 519 -12.33 8.57 -13.17
CA ASP A 519 -12.82 7.39 -13.88
C ASP A 519 -12.00 6.12 -13.57
N TYR A 520 -12.36 4.96 -14.12
CA TYR A 520 -11.61 3.71 -13.91
C TYR A 520 -10.23 3.65 -14.61
N ASN A 521 -9.82 4.68 -15.34
CA ASN A 521 -8.43 4.89 -15.78
C ASN A 521 -7.67 5.81 -14.82
N SER A 522 -8.30 6.16 -13.69
CA SER A 522 -7.82 7.08 -12.67
C SER A 522 -7.63 8.53 -13.16
N LEU A 523 -8.25 8.90 -14.30
CA LEU A 523 -8.25 10.27 -14.80
C LEU A 523 -9.27 11.09 -14.01
N VAL A 524 -8.84 12.19 -13.40
CA VAL A 524 -9.70 13.08 -12.61
C VAL A 524 -10.75 13.71 -13.51
N TRP A 525 -12.00 13.71 -13.06
CA TRP A 525 -13.12 14.27 -13.83
C TRP A 525 -12.87 15.72 -14.22
N ASP A 526 -13.30 16.07 -15.45
CA ASP A 526 -13.14 17.42 -16.03
C ASP A 526 -11.68 17.89 -16.18
N THR A 527 -10.72 16.95 -16.12
CA THR A 527 -9.32 17.21 -16.47
C THR A 527 -8.90 16.38 -17.67
N LYS A 528 -7.87 16.84 -18.39
CA LYS A 528 -7.29 16.11 -19.53
C LYS A 528 -6.07 15.27 -19.15
N ASN A 529 -5.33 15.70 -18.12
CA ASN A 529 -3.98 15.22 -17.85
C ASN A 529 -3.64 15.06 -16.35
N LEU A 530 -4.65 15.01 -15.48
CA LEU A 530 -4.46 14.77 -14.03
C LEU A 530 -4.97 13.38 -13.64
N TYR A 531 -4.12 12.60 -13.00
CA TYR A 531 -4.43 11.27 -12.52
C TYR A 531 -4.19 11.17 -11.01
N VAL A 532 -5.02 10.40 -10.31
CA VAL A 532 -4.88 10.11 -8.87
C VAL A 532 -4.62 8.64 -8.63
N ALA A 533 -3.82 8.30 -7.63
CA ALA A 533 -3.46 6.91 -7.39
C ALA A 533 -3.32 6.55 -5.91
N GLY A 534 -3.52 5.27 -5.60
CA GLY A 534 -3.39 4.69 -4.25
C GLY A 534 -4.70 4.15 -3.70
N ASN A 535 -4.69 3.66 -2.45
CA ASN A 535 -5.83 2.96 -1.84
C ASN A 535 -7.13 3.76 -1.86
N GLY A 536 -7.05 5.08 -1.75
CA GLY A 536 -8.25 5.93 -1.78
C GLY A 536 -8.98 5.96 -3.12
N THR A 537 -8.43 5.39 -4.21
CA THR A 537 -9.15 5.22 -5.48
C THR A 537 -10.18 4.09 -5.39
N ILE A 538 -10.03 3.15 -4.45
CA ILE A 538 -10.93 2.00 -4.32
C ILE A 538 -12.34 2.47 -3.91
N PRO A 539 -13.38 2.22 -4.74
CA PRO A 539 -14.72 2.76 -4.50
C PRO A 539 -15.65 1.82 -3.73
N THR A 540 -15.23 0.57 -3.53
CA THR A 540 -16.02 -0.50 -2.89
C THR A 540 -15.68 -0.65 -1.41
N THR A 541 -16.53 -1.40 -0.72
CA THR A 541 -16.25 -1.96 0.58
C THR A 541 -15.30 -3.16 0.43
N PHE A 542 -14.25 -3.24 1.25
CA PHE A 542 -13.28 -4.35 1.21
C PHE A 542 -12.75 -4.67 2.61
N GLY A 543 -12.25 -5.89 2.79
CA GLY A 543 -11.58 -6.35 4.02
C GLY A 543 -10.16 -6.87 3.74
N ALA A 544 -9.88 -7.26 2.49
CA ALA A 544 -8.55 -7.65 2.04
C ALA A 544 -7.56 -6.47 1.98
N ASN A 545 -6.26 -6.75 2.07
CA ASN A 545 -5.23 -5.71 1.96
C ASN A 545 -5.27 -5.04 0.56
N PRO A 546 -5.30 -3.70 0.46
CA PRO A 546 -5.69 -3.01 -0.77
C PRO A 546 -4.57 -2.80 -1.80
N THR A 547 -3.29 -2.94 -1.42
CA THR A 547 -2.16 -2.48 -2.24
C THR A 547 -2.11 -3.14 -3.61
N LEU A 548 -2.36 -4.45 -3.71
CA LEU A 548 -2.34 -5.17 -4.99
C LEU A 548 -3.45 -4.64 -5.92
N THR A 549 -4.65 -4.42 -5.40
CA THR A 549 -5.76 -3.79 -6.15
C THR A 549 -5.43 -2.36 -6.59
N SER A 550 -4.76 -1.57 -5.76
CA SER A 550 -4.29 -0.24 -6.15
C SER A 550 -3.21 -0.28 -7.24
N MET A 551 -2.35 -1.31 -7.24
CA MET A 551 -1.40 -1.54 -8.34
C MET A 551 -2.14 -1.89 -9.64
N CYS A 552 -3.22 -2.68 -9.59
CA CYS A 552 -4.07 -2.95 -10.75
C CYS A 552 -4.59 -1.65 -11.39
N PHE A 553 -5.11 -0.71 -10.57
CA PHE A 553 -5.54 0.59 -11.08
C PHE A 553 -4.40 1.43 -11.64
N ALA A 554 -3.21 1.40 -11.02
CA ALA A 554 -2.03 2.11 -11.52
C ALA A 554 -1.54 1.56 -12.87
N ILE A 555 -1.51 0.23 -13.03
CA ILE A 555 -1.19 -0.43 -14.30
C ILE A 555 -2.18 0.03 -15.37
N ARG A 556 -3.49 -0.04 -15.05
CA ARG A 556 -4.54 0.38 -15.96
C ARG A 556 -4.41 1.85 -16.39
N SER A 557 -4.13 2.70 -15.42
CA SER A 557 -3.96 4.13 -15.62
C SER A 557 -2.70 4.47 -16.43
N ALA A 558 -1.57 3.82 -16.18
CA ALA A 558 -0.35 4.00 -16.95
C ALA A 558 -0.55 3.68 -18.45
N TYR A 559 -1.44 2.74 -18.77
CA TYR A 559 -1.86 2.47 -20.15
C TYR A 559 -2.64 3.60 -20.78
N SER A 560 -3.65 4.11 -20.07
CA SER A 560 -4.37 5.30 -20.53
C SER A 560 -3.42 6.47 -20.79
N ILE A 561 -2.42 6.67 -19.91
CA ILE A 561 -1.40 7.71 -20.07
C ILE A 561 -0.57 7.49 -21.34
N ASN A 562 -0.10 6.26 -21.57
CA ASN A 562 0.65 5.94 -22.78
C ASN A 562 -0.15 6.19 -24.06
N GLU A 563 -1.42 5.78 -24.10
CA GLU A 563 -2.27 6.00 -25.28
C GLU A 563 -2.57 7.50 -25.50
N TYR A 564 -2.77 8.25 -24.41
CA TYR A 564 -2.87 9.71 -24.47
C TYR A 564 -1.59 10.36 -25.03
N LEU A 565 -0.40 9.94 -24.57
CA LEU A 565 0.88 10.50 -25.04
C LEU A 565 1.23 10.12 -26.48
N LYS A 566 0.81 8.92 -26.95
CA LYS A 566 0.95 8.52 -28.35
C LYS A 566 0.03 9.31 -29.27
N SER A 567 -1.25 9.41 -28.92
CA SER A 567 -2.27 10.11 -29.73
C SER A 567 -2.04 11.62 -29.80
N SER A 568 -1.46 12.21 -28.75
CA SER A 568 -1.07 13.63 -28.72
C SER A 568 0.15 13.95 -29.61
N GLY A 569 0.69 12.97 -30.34
CA GLY A 569 1.79 13.16 -31.28
C GLY A 569 3.05 13.65 -30.58
N THR A 570 3.69 12.78 -29.78
CA THR A 570 5.00 13.01 -29.13
C THR A 570 6.17 13.18 -30.14
N ALA A 571 5.94 13.84 -31.27
CA ALA A 571 6.95 14.58 -31.99
C ALA A 571 7.35 15.80 -31.14
N ALA A 572 8.65 16.00 -30.99
CA ALA A 572 9.25 17.07 -30.21
C ALA A 572 8.57 18.43 -30.50
N ALA A 573 7.91 19.00 -29.49
CA ALA A 573 7.59 20.41 -29.50
C ALA A 573 8.92 21.18 -29.43
N THR A 574 9.38 21.68 -30.57
CA THR A 574 10.58 22.50 -30.75
C THR A 574 10.38 23.95 -30.30
N GLU A 575 9.60 24.19 -29.24
CA GLU A 575 9.58 25.51 -28.61
C GLU A 575 10.75 25.57 -27.63
N SER A 576 11.82 26.25 -28.02
CA SER A 576 12.94 26.56 -27.13
C SER A 576 12.42 27.32 -25.92
N TYR A 577 12.56 26.72 -24.76
CA TYR A 577 12.11 27.26 -23.49
C TYR A 577 13.01 28.41 -23.03
N SER A 578 12.42 29.57 -22.70
CA SER A 578 13.16 30.68 -22.10
C SER A 578 13.05 30.61 -20.57
N PRO A 579 14.17 30.64 -19.81
CA PRO A 579 14.18 30.62 -18.34
C PRO A 579 13.50 31.82 -17.67
N SER A 580 13.04 32.82 -18.44
CA SER A 580 12.52 34.09 -17.93
C SER A 580 11.03 34.33 -18.20
N THR A 581 10.21 33.27 -18.35
CA THR A 581 8.76 33.44 -18.40
C THR A 581 8.22 33.71 -17.00
N SER A 582 7.97 34.99 -16.72
CA SER A 582 7.13 35.42 -15.61
C SER A 582 5.80 34.65 -15.63
N VAL A 583 5.35 34.19 -14.47
CA VAL A 583 4.07 33.50 -14.27
C VAL A 583 2.96 34.52 -14.54
N PRO A 584 2.21 34.43 -15.66
CA PRO A 584 1.19 35.43 -15.98
C PRO A 584 0.18 35.65 -14.85
N GLU A 585 -0.27 36.90 -14.70
CA GLU A 585 -1.24 37.37 -13.68
C GLU A 585 -2.61 36.64 -13.68
N LYS A 586 -2.78 35.68 -14.62
CA LYS A 586 -3.89 34.77 -14.83
C LYS A 586 -3.90 33.51 -13.93
N TYR A 587 -2.84 33.23 -13.16
CA TYR A 587 -2.84 32.13 -12.17
C TYR A 587 -3.54 32.49 -10.84
N LYS A 588 -4.36 33.54 -10.83
CA LYS A 588 -5.37 33.76 -9.79
C LYS A 588 -6.37 32.60 -9.87
N THR A 589 -6.62 31.91 -8.76
CA THR A 589 -7.78 31.03 -8.60
C THR A 589 -9.07 31.86 -8.70
N PRO A 590 -9.96 31.69 -9.70
CA PRO A 590 -11.33 32.17 -9.61
C PRO A 590 -12.24 30.94 -9.45
N GLN A 591 -12.91 30.83 -8.31
CA GLN A 591 -13.87 29.76 -7.97
C GLN A 591 -15.16 29.74 -8.83
N LYS A 592 -15.12 30.16 -10.10
CA LYS A 592 -16.26 30.09 -11.02
C LYS A 592 -15.80 29.87 -12.44
N VAL A 593 -16.03 28.68 -12.97
CA VAL A 593 -16.04 28.44 -14.42
C VAL A 593 -17.39 27.86 -14.80
N GLY A 594 -18.10 28.57 -15.66
CA GLY A 594 -19.32 28.09 -16.28
C GLY A 594 -19.02 26.87 -17.14
N ALA A 595 -19.83 25.83 -16.97
CA ALA A 595 -19.72 24.59 -17.72
C ALA A 595 -19.92 24.85 -19.23
N GLN A 596 -18.82 24.94 -19.99
CA GLN A 596 -18.83 24.59 -21.40
C GLN A 596 -18.21 23.21 -21.56
N ARG A 597 -19.08 22.21 -21.72
CA ARG A 597 -18.72 20.86 -22.16
C ARG A 597 -17.97 20.97 -23.49
N VAL A 598 -16.72 20.57 -23.49
CA VAL A 598 -16.15 19.91 -24.67
C VAL A 598 -16.39 18.43 -24.42
N ASP A 599 -17.21 17.79 -25.25
CA ASP A 599 -17.33 16.33 -25.24
C ASP A 599 -15.95 15.76 -25.60
N VAL A 600 -15.16 15.43 -24.58
CA VAL A 600 -14.00 14.57 -24.75
C VAL A 600 -14.56 13.22 -25.18
N ALA A 601 -14.08 12.71 -26.32
CA ALA A 601 -14.46 11.42 -26.85
C ALA A 601 -14.43 10.34 -25.76
N ASP A 602 -15.42 9.46 -25.79
CA ASP A 602 -15.64 8.32 -24.88
C ASP A 602 -14.32 7.79 -24.27
N SER A 603 -14.12 8.01 -22.97
CA SER A 603 -12.91 7.62 -22.22
C SER A 603 -12.79 6.10 -22.01
N THR A 604 -13.68 5.31 -22.61
CA THR A 604 -13.52 3.86 -22.69
C THR A 604 -12.52 3.50 -23.78
N ILE A 605 -11.23 3.76 -23.52
CA ILE A 605 -10.18 2.94 -24.15
C ILE A 605 -10.50 1.51 -23.73
N LYS A 606 -10.88 0.68 -24.71
CA LYS A 606 -11.08 -0.75 -24.57
C LYS A 606 -9.82 -1.44 -25.08
N PRO A 607 -8.70 -1.47 -24.31
CA PRO A 607 -7.57 -2.27 -24.72
C PRO A 607 -7.99 -3.72 -24.83
N THR A 608 -7.38 -4.44 -25.77
CA THR A 608 -7.59 -5.87 -25.81
C THR A 608 -6.83 -6.48 -24.63
N PRO A 609 -7.44 -7.40 -23.87
CA PRO A 609 -6.82 -7.93 -22.67
C PRO A 609 -5.38 -8.44 -22.85
N ASP A 610 -4.97 -8.89 -24.04
CA ASP A 610 -3.62 -9.44 -24.30
C ASP A 610 -2.49 -8.39 -24.24
N GLU A 611 -2.82 -7.11 -24.44
CA GLU A 611 -1.85 -6.01 -24.40
C GLU A 611 -1.32 -5.77 -22.98
N TRP A 612 -2.11 -6.04 -21.94
CA TRP A 612 -1.72 -5.89 -20.52
C TRP A 612 -0.65 -6.87 -20.05
N LEU A 613 -0.69 -8.12 -20.51
CA LEU A 613 0.26 -9.16 -20.10
C LEU A 613 1.63 -8.96 -20.76
N ALA A 614 1.64 -8.51 -22.02
CA ALA A 614 2.86 -8.06 -22.69
C ALA A 614 3.45 -6.81 -22.01
N TRP A 615 2.60 -5.97 -21.43
CA TRP A 615 2.98 -4.73 -20.78
C TRP A 615 3.80 -4.88 -19.49
N ALA A 616 3.56 -5.96 -18.73
CA ALA A 616 4.27 -6.28 -17.49
C ALA A 616 5.38 -7.35 -17.67
N ASN A 617 5.43 -8.02 -18.82
CA ASN A 617 6.46 -9.00 -19.16
C ASN A 617 7.78 -8.33 -19.55
N VAL A 618 8.55 -7.94 -18.54
CA VAL A 618 9.99 -7.70 -18.66
C VAL A 618 10.66 -8.86 -17.91
N ASP A 619 11.60 -9.57 -18.53
CA ASP A 619 12.32 -10.78 -18.07
C ASP A 619 11.95 -11.43 -16.70
N ASP A 620 11.53 -12.70 -16.76
CA ASP A 620 10.92 -13.56 -15.71
C ASP A 620 11.85 -14.00 -14.55
N ASN A 621 13.05 -13.41 -14.43
CA ASN A 621 14.03 -13.78 -13.38
C ASN A 621 14.57 -12.58 -12.58
N ARG A 622 13.99 -11.39 -12.74
CA ARG A 622 14.50 -10.15 -12.10
C ARG A 622 14.39 -10.15 -10.56
N HIS A 623 13.38 -10.83 -10.00
CA HIS A 623 13.22 -11.01 -8.55
C HIS A 623 14.23 -12.00 -7.95
N LYS A 624 14.97 -12.77 -8.76
CA LYS A 624 15.97 -13.76 -8.31
C LYS A 624 17.41 -13.26 -8.37
N ASN A 625 17.68 -12.16 -9.07
CA ASN A 625 19.04 -11.71 -9.42
C ASN A 625 19.35 -10.28 -8.93
N LEU A 626 19.30 -10.07 -7.61
CA LEU A 626 19.92 -8.92 -6.94
C LEU A 626 21.29 -9.34 -6.39
N GLN A 627 22.28 -9.52 -7.27
CA GLN A 627 23.70 -9.50 -6.89
C GLN A 627 24.31 -8.17 -7.33
N GLY A 628 25.12 -7.60 -6.43
CA GLY A 628 25.39 -6.16 -6.33
C GLY A 628 26.05 -5.47 -7.52
N ALA A 629 25.92 -4.15 -7.52
CA ALA A 629 26.91 -3.19 -8.02
C ALA A 629 26.51 -1.79 -7.51
N SER A 630 27.41 -1.17 -6.75
CA SER A 630 27.33 0.20 -6.26
C SER A 630 27.81 1.18 -7.33
N THR A 631 26.89 1.83 -8.05
CA THR A 631 27.13 3.10 -8.75
C THR A 631 25.80 3.85 -8.85
N ALA A 632 25.28 4.29 -7.70
CA ALA A 632 24.05 5.07 -7.61
C ALA A 632 24.32 6.55 -7.95
N VAL A 633 23.38 7.17 -8.66
CA VAL A 633 23.43 8.61 -8.99
C VAL A 633 22.51 9.34 -8.03
N PHE A 634 23.00 9.54 -6.81
CA PHE A 634 22.51 10.65 -6.03
C PHE A 634 23.07 11.91 -6.67
N VAL A 635 22.24 12.94 -6.80
CA VAL A 635 22.75 14.30 -6.94
C VAL A 635 22.83 14.83 -5.51
N PRO A 636 23.94 14.63 -4.76
CA PRO A 636 24.21 15.51 -3.65
C PRO A 636 24.44 16.89 -4.26
N TYR A 637 23.65 17.87 -3.85
CA TYR A 637 24.07 19.26 -4.03
C TYR A 637 25.33 19.45 -3.16
N GLU A 638 26.45 19.79 -3.80
CA GLU A 638 27.56 20.48 -3.12
C GLU A 638 27.12 21.85 -2.62
#